data_AF-A0A1J1IQ41-F1
#
_entry.id   AF-A0A1J1IQ41-F1
#
_cell.length_a   1.000
_cell.length_b   1.000
_cell.length_c   1.000
_cell.angle_alpha   90.00
_cell.angle_beta   90.00
_cell.angle_gamma   90.00
#
_symmetry.space_group_name_H-M   'P 1'
#
loop_
_entity.id
_entity.type
_entity.pdbx_description
1 polymer ?
#
loop_
_entity_poly.entity_id
_entity_poly.type
_entity_poly.pdbx_seq_one_letter_code
_entity_poly.pdbx_strand_id
1 'polypeptide(L)'
;MKVFFKNFIFIFMVIGFISVKSEEEEDPQFLFKDCYKCKEECPNKNISFYLYTRNKQDEPTKLDVSKPETISEAEFSRDRPLIVIIHGFTADHDITPNSFLRPAFFKKDDFNIISVDYNKIAKAPCYLSAVKSLPTVANCTAQLLDHLIDNNIFKLDVIHVIGFSLGGQTAGMVANFLKTGRKLKRITGLDPAKPMFVTADNEFKLDPSDAEFVDVIHTDSFERGVLWPSGHVDFYPNGGFNQPGCYHQTEMLPGSCNHDRAPAYYAESINTNVGFWGFQCDHWYQYALGICMDGKNKTLAKMGYNVDLKYTDMIINCAMIISLLKKNLLKTIPSNISKSAQLLQYEMQEVFSSLEPIQRARTLELEYHDNQLVEMEIKGCLTVITAITLLYLVKGQMLTGDDNNVFNTTSCLEKPYRCPHPKIKFFLYTRRTQEYGEEINPLNRESLWNSHWNPIHPVKVIIHGFGGGRNLTPSPDLRKAYFTIGDYNIIIVDYGEAVREPCLSQIEWAPRFASLCIAQLIKYIANHPRGIAPDYMHFIGYSVGAHMSGLVANYLKPKEGKIGRITGLDPTIFVYAGSNNSRDLDPSDAHFVDILHSSAGILGQWRPGGHADFYINGGTSQPGCGSSTLFQTLACDHTKVTPYFIESITSKKGFWAGPCSTLFSYLLGWCEPKDSDMVLMGEHCPWEARGVFYVTTNGKAPYARGYPGKTRRFARNNGRNLDEHEYSYTGVRKK
;
A
#
# COMPACT_ATOMS: atom_id res chain seq x y z
N MET A 1 17.17 4.17 -20.16
CA MET A 1 15.78 3.91 -19.76
C MET A 1 15.61 2.55 -19.07
N LYS A 2 15.86 1.39 -19.71
CA LYS A 2 15.75 0.05 -19.06
C LYS A 2 16.74 -0.21 -17.90
N VAL A 3 17.94 0.37 -17.93
CA VAL A 3 18.95 0.27 -16.85
C VAL A 3 18.65 1.26 -15.70
N PHE A 4 18.21 2.48 -16.05
CA PHE A 4 17.76 3.50 -15.10
C PHE A 4 16.52 3.05 -14.31
N PHE A 5 15.57 2.36 -14.95
CA PHE A 5 14.38 1.80 -14.30
C PHE A 5 14.68 0.59 -13.40
N LYS A 6 15.74 -0.16 -13.72
CA LYS A 6 16.21 -1.30 -12.93
C LYS A 6 16.85 -0.82 -11.62
N ASN A 7 17.60 0.28 -11.68
CA ASN A 7 18.15 0.97 -10.52
C ASN A 7 17.08 1.76 -9.75
N PHE A 8 16.06 2.31 -10.42
CA PHE A 8 14.97 3.09 -9.83
C PHE A 8 14.09 2.32 -8.84
N ILE A 9 13.67 1.09 -9.17
CA ILE A 9 12.87 0.26 -8.24
C ILE A 9 13.77 -0.38 -7.18
N PHE A 10 15.00 -0.71 -7.54
CA PHE A 10 16.04 -1.19 -6.62
C PHE A 10 16.34 -0.11 -5.55
N ILE A 11 16.48 1.16 -5.95
CA ILE A 11 16.67 2.33 -5.08
C ILE A 11 15.36 2.72 -4.36
N PHE A 12 14.17 2.54 -4.92
CA PHE A 12 12.90 2.80 -4.21
C PHE A 12 12.61 1.77 -3.12
N MET A 13 12.91 0.49 -3.38
CA MET A 13 12.96 -0.52 -2.33
C MET A 13 14.06 -0.16 -1.34
N VAL A 14 15.28 0.11 -1.80
CA VAL A 14 16.40 0.48 -0.94
C VAL A 14 16.19 1.79 -0.15
N ILE A 15 15.43 2.79 -0.58
CA ILE A 15 15.15 4.02 0.18
C ILE A 15 13.99 3.81 1.17
N GLY A 16 13.02 2.96 0.82
CA GLY A 16 12.09 2.39 1.78
C GLY A 16 12.78 1.51 2.84
N PHE A 17 13.93 0.91 2.51
CA PHE A 17 14.69 -0.02 3.34
C PHE A 17 15.93 0.59 4.06
N ILE A 18 16.51 1.73 3.65
CA ILE A 18 17.82 2.23 4.13
C ILE A 18 17.79 3.66 4.72
N SER A 19 16.66 4.36 4.80
CA SER A 19 16.61 5.64 5.56
C SER A 19 16.69 5.47 7.10
N VAL A 20 17.27 4.37 7.58
CA VAL A 20 17.61 4.14 8.99
C VAL A 20 18.95 3.41 9.10
N LYS A 21 20.07 4.08 8.75
CA LYS A 21 21.37 3.86 9.42
C LYS A 21 22.38 4.96 9.07
N SER A 22 22.87 5.62 10.15
CA SER A 22 24.01 6.57 10.31
C SER A 22 24.05 7.79 9.39
N GLU A 23 24.21 9.04 9.83
CA GLU A 23 24.82 9.62 11.04
C GLU A 23 24.36 11.10 11.17
N GLU A 24 24.61 11.70 12.35
CA GLU A 24 24.33 13.08 12.81
C GLU A 24 24.76 14.16 11.77
N GLU A 25 24.02 15.24 11.45
CA GLU A 25 23.85 16.50 12.22
C GLU A 25 22.83 17.45 11.50
N GLU A 26 22.12 18.26 12.29
CA GLU A 26 21.37 19.52 11.97
C GLU A 26 20.07 19.53 11.11
N ASP A 27 18.96 19.14 11.77
CA ASP A 27 17.69 19.88 12.01
C ASP A 27 16.94 20.66 10.89
N PRO A 28 15.60 20.45 10.81
CA PRO A 28 14.66 21.56 10.86
C PRO A 28 13.63 21.37 12.00
N GLN A 29 13.89 22.04 13.11
CA GLN A 29 13.02 22.24 14.26
C GLN A 29 11.74 22.89 13.77
N PHE A 30 10.65 22.12 13.64
CA PHE A 30 9.33 22.65 13.99
C PHE A 30 8.19 21.62 14.18
N LEU A 31 8.34 20.30 13.96
CA LEU A 31 7.16 19.38 14.07
C LEU A 31 7.32 18.05 14.86
N PHE A 32 8.51 17.65 15.31
CA PHE A 32 8.70 16.32 15.95
C PHE A 32 9.64 16.29 17.17
N LYS A 33 9.86 17.45 17.82
CA LYS A 33 10.91 17.62 18.84
C LYS A 33 10.75 16.72 20.09
N ASP A 34 9.54 16.22 20.35
CA ASP A 34 9.21 15.53 21.61
C ASP A 34 9.00 14.01 21.49
N CYS A 35 9.28 13.39 20.32
CA CYS A 35 9.15 11.95 20.18
C CYS A 35 10.28 11.20 20.89
N TYR A 36 9.91 10.30 21.80
CA TYR A 36 10.87 9.51 22.55
C TYR A 36 11.67 8.58 21.61
N LYS A 37 12.99 8.70 21.65
CA LYS A 37 13.91 7.77 20.97
C LYS A 37 14.19 6.60 21.91
N CYS A 38 13.64 5.42 21.59
CA CYS A 38 13.92 4.23 22.38
C CYS A 38 15.38 3.82 22.21
N LYS A 39 16.05 3.57 23.33
CA LYS A 39 17.37 2.98 23.34
C LYS A 39 17.25 1.47 23.13
N GLU A 40 18.11 0.90 22.30
CA GLU A 40 18.17 -0.55 22.00
C GLU A 40 18.82 -1.34 23.15
N GLU A 41 18.39 -1.08 24.39
CA GLU A 41 18.87 -1.75 25.60
C GLU A 41 17.69 -2.27 26.41
N CYS A 42 17.87 -3.47 26.97
CA CYS A 42 16.97 -4.08 27.94
C CYS A 42 17.78 -4.44 29.18
N PRO A 43 17.24 -4.28 30.40
CA PRO A 43 15.89 -3.79 30.71
C PRO A 43 15.71 -2.30 30.38
N ASN A 44 14.53 -1.93 29.88
CA ASN A 44 14.25 -0.58 29.41
C ASN A 44 13.22 0.11 30.31
N LYS A 45 13.54 1.29 30.86
CA LYS A 45 12.65 2.02 31.79
C LYS A 45 11.30 2.45 31.21
N ASN A 46 11.16 2.45 29.89
CA ASN A 46 9.92 2.84 29.19
C ASN A 46 9.13 1.64 28.67
N ILE A 47 9.58 0.44 28.98
CA ILE A 47 8.84 -0.81 28.77
C ILE A 47 8.57 -1.38 30.16
N SER A 48 7.33 -1.69 30.48
CA SER A 48 6.94 -2.21 31.78
C SER A 48 6.00 -3.40 31.61
N PHE A 49 6.07 -4.33 32.56
CA PHE A 49 5.32 -5.57 32.52
C PHE A 49 4.45 -5.65 33.76
N TYR A 50 3.16 -5.88 33.56
CA TYR A 50 2.17 -5.89 34.64
C TYR A 50 1.48 -7.24 34.68
N LEU A 51 1.69 -7.98 35.77
CA LEU A 51 1.06 -9.26 36.03
C LEU A 51 -0.29 -9.06 36.71
N TYR A 52 -1.32 -9.62 36.08
CA TYR A 52 -2.67 -9.73 36.59
C TYR A 52 -2.99 -11.19 36.86
N THR A 53 -3.63 -11.43 38.00
CA THR A 53 -4.23 -12.72 38.37
C THR A 53 -5.66 -12.48 38.86
N ARG A 54 -6.43 -13.55 39.04
CA ARG A 54 -7.82 -13.48 39.54
C ARG A 54 -7.97 -12.55 40.74
N ASN A 55 -7.04 -12.65 41.68
CA ASN A 55 -7.09 -11.99 42.98
C ASN A 55 -6.49 -10.57 42.95
N LYS A 56 -5.74 -10.23 41.89
CA LYS A 56 -5.07 -8.93 41.70
C LYS A 56 -5.38 -8.36 40.32
N GLN A 57 -6.67 -8.05 40.08
CA GLN A 57 -7.12 -7.45 38.83
C GLN A 57 -6.96 -5.92 38.82
N ASP A 58 -7.18 -5.27 39.97
CA ASP A 58 -7.11 -3.81 40.10
C ASP A 58 -5.72 -3.30 40.57
N GLU A 59 -4.93 -4.19 41.18
CA GLU A 59 -3.58 -3.90 41.70
C GLU A 59 -2.53 -4.86 41.12
N PRO A 60 -2.14 -4.70 39.84
CA PRO A 60 -1.23 -5.62 39.18
C PRO A 60 0.17 -5.58 39.78
N THR A 61 0.84 -6.73 39.77
CA THR A 61 2.24 -6.82 40.20
C THR A 61 3.15 -6.38 39.06
N LYS A 62 3.96 -5.34 39.26
CA LYS A 62 4.94 -4.91 38.27
C LYS A 62 6.14 -5.87 38.27
N LEU A 63 6.42 -6.47 37.11
CA LEU A 63 7.56 -7.35 36.90
C LEU A 63 8.74 -6.55 36.31
N ASP A 64 9.93 -6.74 36.87
CA ASP A 64 11.15 -6.06 36.43
C ASP A 64 12.31 -7.04 36.37
N VAL A 65 12.81 -7.31 35.15
CA VAL A 65 13.93 -8.24 34.92
C VAL A 65 15.24 -7.72 35.54
N SER A 66 15.38 -6.41 35.79
CA SER A 66 16.53 -5.85 36.52
C SER A 66 16.49 -6.15 38.02
N LYS A 67 15.33 -6.56 38.53
CA LYS A 67 15.04 -6.84 39.94
C LYS A 67 14.41 -8.23 40.04
N PRO A 68 15.20 -9.31 39.95
CA PRO A 68 14.69 -10.69 39.93
C PRO A 68 13.74 -11.00 41.10
N GLU A 69 13.91 -10.33 42.24
CA GLU A 69 13.01 -10.42 43.39
C GLU A 69 11.54 -10.14 43.02
N THR A 70 11.29 -9.17 42.15
CA THR A 70 9.94 -8.80 41.70
C THR A 70 9.25 -9.92 40.93
N ILE A 71 10.03 -10.80 40.29
CA ILE A 71 9.52 -11.95 39.54
C ILE A 71 9.41 -13.17 40.47
N SER A 72 10.39 -13.40 41.33
CA SER A 72 10.36 -14.56 42.24
C SER A 72 9.28 -14.44 43.32
N GLU A 73 8.95 -13.22 43.75
CA GLU A 73 7.90 -12.95 44.74
C GLU A 73 6.52 -12.75 44.11
N ALA A 74 6.44 -12.68 42.77
CA ALA A 74 5.17 -12.51 42.08
C ALA A 74 4.25 -13.71 42.33
N GLU A 75 2.98 -13.41 42.64
CA GLU A 75 1.95 -14.41 42.95
C GLU A 75 1.39 -15.05 41.67
N PHE A 76 2.23 -15.73 40.91
CA PHE A 76 1.78 -16.53 39.77
C PHE A 76 0.83 -17.63 40.24
N SER A 77 -0.31 -17.75 39.56
CA SER A 77 -1.21 -18.91 39.70
C SER A 77 -0.54 -20.11 39.07
N ARG A 78 0.12 -20.93 39.91
CA ARG A 78 0.80 -22.15 39.48
C ARG A 78 -0.18 -23.08 38.77
N ASP A 79 0.30 -23.82 37.76
CA ASP A 79 -0.48 -24.71 36.89
C ASP A 79 -1.52 -24.03 35.97
N ARG A 80 -1.58 -22.70 35.95
CA ARG A 80 -2.41 -21.94 35.01
C ARG A 80 -1.57 -21.38 33.85
N PRO A 81 -2.09 -21.33 32.61
CA PRO A 81 -1.35 -20.84 31.46
C PRO A 81 -1.02 -19.35 31.57
N LEU A 82 -0.02 -18.92 30.81
CA LEU A 82 0.44 -17.54 30.72
C LEU A 82 -0.05 -16.91 29.41
N ILE A 83 -0.80 -15.82 29.52
CA ILE A 83 -1.22 -14.98 28.40
C ILE A 83 -0.41 -13.68 28.43
N VAL A 84 0.26 -13.36 27.33
CA VAL A 84 0.98 -12.08 27.16
C VAL A 84 0.18 -11.22 26.21
N ILE A 85 -0.23 -10.03 26.65
CA ILE A 85 -1.03 -9.10 25.85
C ILE A 85 -0.19 -7.87 25.51
N ILE A 86 -0.05 -7.58 24.21
CA ILE A 86 0.73 -6.46 23.70
C ILE A 86 -0.21 -5.45 23.04
N HIS A 87 -0.25 -4.23 23.58
CA HIS A 87 -1.14 -3.17 23.09
C HIS A 87 -0.66 -2.56 21.76
N GLY A 88 -1.50 -1.72 21.15
CA GLY A 88 -1.23 -1.02 19.89
C GLY A 88 -0.69 0.40 20.06
N PHE A 89 -0.68 1.17 18.96
CA PHE A 89 -0.33 2.60 19.00
C PHE A 89 -1.32 3.40 19.85
N THR A 90 -0.85 4.44 20.54
CA THR A 90 -1.62 5.30 21.47
C THR A 90 -2.24 4.62 22.69
N ALA A 91 -2.03 3.31 22.85
CA ALA A 91 -2.55 2.51 23.95
C ALA A 91 -1.55 2.34 25.11
N ASP A 92 -2.02 1.71 26.18
CA ASP A 92 -1.26 1.35 27.38
C ASP A 92 -1.72 -0.03 27.90
N HIS A 93 -1.26 -0.42 29.10
CA HIS A 93 -1.63 -1.69 29.68
C HIS A 93 -3.11 -1.79 30.07
N ASP A 94 -3.88 -0.71 30.20
CA ASP A 94 -5.28 -0.76 30.65
C ASP A 94 -6.30 -0.60 29.53
N ILE A 95 -5.94 0.07 28.45
CA ILE A 95 -6.84 0.24 27.30
C ILE A 95 -6.65 -0.84 26.23
N THR A 96 -7.34 -0.71 25.10
CA THR A 96 -7.39 -1.72 24.02
C THR A 96 -5.99 -2.27 23.66
N PRO A 97 -5.80 -3.60 23.63
CA PRO A 97 -6.82 -4.65 23.70
C PRO A 97 -7.14 -5.15 25.12
N ASN A 98 -6.42 -4.68 26.15
CA ASN A 98 -6.50 -5.20 27.52
C ASN A 98 -7.89 -5.04 28.13
N SER A 99 -8.55 -3.92 27.87
CA SER A 99 -9.90 -3.59 28.32
C SER A 99 -10.96 -4.61 27.86
N PHE A 100 -10.75 -5.26 26.70
CA PHE A 100 -11.62 -6.34 26.20
C PHE A 100 -11.16 -7.71 26.68
N LEU A 101 -9.86 -7.98 26.59
CA LEU A 101 -9.32 -9.32 26.77
C LEU A 101 -9.25 -9.76 28.22
N ARG A 102 -8.75 -8.92 29.16
CA ARG A 102 -8.58 -9.32 30.56
C ARG A 102 -9.90 -9.73 31.22
N PRO A 103 -11.00 -8.94 31.13
CA PRO A 103 -12.27 -9.33 31.71
C PRO A 103 -12.82 -10.62 31.09
N ALA A 104 -12.60 -10.83 29.79
CA ALA A 104 -13.05 -12.03 29.11
C ALA A 104 -12.27 -13.29 29.54
N PHE A 105 -10.95 -13.22 29.70
CA PHE A 105 -10.14 -14.31 30.22
C PHE A 105 -10.52 -14.65 31.67
N PHE A 106 -10.61 -13.64 32.54
CA PHE A 106 -11.02 -13.90 33.92
C PHE A 106 -12.47 -14.39 34.00
N LYS A 107 -13.40 -13.95 33.15
CA LYS A 107 -14.73 -14.57 33.12
C LYS A 107 -14.68 -16.08 32.81
N LYS A 108 -13.69 -16.53 32.04
CA LYS A 108 -13.58 -17.91 31.55
C LYS A 108 -12.95 -18.87 32.57
N ASP A 109 -11.78 -18.53 33.11
CA ASP A 109 -11.03 -19.33 34.09
C ASP A 109 -9.93 -18.47 34.73
N ASP A 110 -9.11 -19.05 35.61
CA ASP A 110 -7.94 -18.40 36.17
C ASP A 110 -6.75 -18.47 35.20
N PHE A 111 -6.16 -17.31 34.92
CA PHE A 111 -5.00 -17.14 34.05
C PHE A 111 -3.95 -16.28 34.74
N ASN A 112 -2.69 -16.45 34.32
CA ASN A 112 -1.67 -15.43 34.51
C ASN A 112 -1.68 -14.55 33.27
N ILE A 113 -1.94 -13.25 33.42
CA ILE A 113 -1.96 -12.32 32.28
C ILE A 113 -0.88 -11.26 32.48
N ILE A 114 0.07 -11.16 31.56
CA ILE A 114 1.05 -10.09 31.53
C ILE A 114 0.65 -9.09 30.44
N SER A 115 0.32 -7.86 30.84
CA SER A 115 0.15 -6.74 29.91
C SER A 115 1.48 -6.03 29.72
N VAL A 116 1.93 -5.93 28.47
CA VAL A 116 3.16 -5.19 28.09
C VAL A 116 2.79 -3.73 27.86
N ASP A 117 3.37 -2.82 28.65
CA ASP A 117 3.22 -1.38 28.51
C ASP A 117 4.46 -0.76 27.88
N TYR A 118 4.27 -0.15 26.71
CA TYR A 118 5.27 0.69 26.05
C TYR A 118 4.64 2.02 25.58
N ASN A 119 3.59 2.50 26.26
CA ASN A 119 2.84 3.72 25.93
C ASN A 119 3.74 4.93 25.69
N LYS A 120 4.78 5.10 26.52
CA LYS A 120 5.75 6.21 26.40
C LYS A 120 6.52 6.21 25.07
N ILE A 121 6.66 5.04 24.45
CA ILE A 121 7.28 4.85 23.14
C ILE A 121 6.26 5.05 22.01
N ALA A 122 5.01 4.67 22.25
CA ALA A 122 3.95 4.60 21.24
C ALA A 122 2.88 5.70 21.32
N LYS A 123 3.24 6.93 21.72
CA LYS A 123 2.31 8.08 21.76
C LYS A 123 2.11 8.73 20.39
N ALA A 124 0.93 9.28 20.15
CA ALA A 124 0.72 10.23 19.06
C ALA A 124 1.52 11.52 19.30
N PRO A 125 2.11 12.14 18.25
CA PRO A 125 2.11 11.76 16.82
C PRO A 125 3.27 10.83 16.40
N CYS A 126 3.93 10.15 17.32
CA CYS A 126 5.23 9.48 17.16
C CYS A 126 5.15 8.06 16.57
N TYR A 127 4.30 7.83 15.57
CA TYR A 127 4.06 6.48 15.01
C TYR A 127 5.34 5.84 14.44
N LEU A 128 6.13 6.58 13.67
CA LEU A 128 7.37 6.07 13.07
C LEU A 128 8.41 5.72 14.14
N SER A 129 8.55 6.55 15.17
CA SER A 129 9.44 6.25 16.31
C SER A 129 8.99 5.00 17.04
N ALA A 130 7.67 4.80 17.20
CA ALA A 130 7.11 3.60 17.79
C ALA A 130 7.45 2.35 16.98
N VAL A 131 7.23 2.38 15.65
CA VAL A 131 7.59 1.28 14.73
C VAL A 131 9.07 0.89 14.86
N LYS A 132 9.97 1.89 14.80
CA LYS A 132 11.42 1.64 14.92
C LYS A 132 11.82 1.06 16.28
N SER A 133 11.01 1.28 17.31
CA SER A 133 11.28 0.82 18.67
C SER A 133 10.70 -0.57 18.97
N LEU A 134 9.86 -1.13 18.09
CA LEU A 134 9.22 -2.42 18.34
C LEU A 134 10.21 -3.58 18.52
N PRO A 135 11.35 -3.67 17.79
CA PRO A 135 12.35 -4.71 18.06
C PRO A 135 12.86 -4.65 19.52
N THR A 136 13.02 -3.46 20.10
CA THR A 136 13.38 -3.31 21.51
C THR A 136 12.26 -3.77 22.44
N VAL A 137 10.99 -3.44 22.14
CA VAL A 137 9.84 -3.91 22.92
C VAL A 137 9.76 -5.45 22.88
N ALA A 138 9.95 -6.03 21.69
CA ALA A 138 9.98 -7.47 21.48
C ALA A 138 11.13 -8.14 22.23
N ASN A 139 12.35 -7.61 22.12
CA ASN A 139 13.53 -8.12 22.84
C ASN A 139 13.35 -8.05 24.36
N CYS A 140 12.88 -6.93 24.90
CA CYS A 140 12.66 -6.82 26.35
C CYS A 140 11.56 -7.78 26.82
N THR A 141 10.52 -8.01 26.00
CA THR A 141 9.47 -8.99 26.28
C THR A 141 10.03 -10.42 26.23
N ALA A 142 10.82 -10.74 25.22
CA ALA A 142 11.49 -12.04 25.10
C ALA A 142 12.44 -12.31 26.28
N GLN A 143 13.18 -11.30 26.76
CA GLN A 143 14.02 -11.44 27.95
C GLN A 143 13.23 -11.77 29.22
N LEU A 144 12.06 -11.17 29.39
CA LEU A 144 11.16 -11.54 30.49
C LEU A 144 10.70 -13.00 30.33
N LEU A 145 10.29 -13.40 29.13
CA LEU A 145 9.84 -14.77 28.87
C LEU A 145 10.96 -15.80 29.08
N ASP A 146 12.17 -15.53 28.56
CA ASP A 146 13.35 -16.35 28.81
C ASP A 146 13.62 -16.48 30.31
N HIS A 147 13.55 -15.37 31.08
CA HIS A 147 13.72 -15.43 32.53
C HIS A 147 12.67 -16.31 33.21
N LEU A 148 11.40 -16.23 32.80
CA LEU A 148 10.33 -17.08 33.34
C LEU A 148 10.53 -18.56 32.99
N ILE A 149 11.05 -18.85 31.80
CA ILE A 149 11.32 -20.21 31.32
C ILE A 149 12.55 -20.80 32.00
N ASP A 150 13.66 -20.06 32.05
CA ASP A 150 14.92 -20.50 32.63
C ASP A 150 14.80 -20.78 34.14
N ASN A 151 13.91 -20.06 34.83
CA ASN A 151 13.60 -20.29 36.25
C ASN A 151 12.50 -21.33 36.48
N ASN A 152 12.07 -22.07 35.45
CA ASN A 152 11.01 -23.08 35.51
C ASN A 152 9.66 -22.57 36.08
N ILE A 153 9.35 -21.29 35.91
CA ILE A 153 8.06 -20.72 36.32
C ILE A 153 6.99 -21.12 35.30
N PHE A 154 7.30 -21.00 34.01
CA PHE A 154 6.43 -21.45 32.93
C PHE A 154 7.20 -22.29 31.92
N LYS A 155 6.51 -23.28 31.34
CA LYS A 155 6.99 -23.98 30.16
C LYS A 155 6.55 -23.22 28.90
N LEU A 156 7.36 -23.26 27.86
CA LEU A 156 7.09 -22.56 26.60
C LEU A 156 5.75 -22.98 25.94
N ASP A 157 5.32 -24.22 26.16
CA ASP A 157 4.10 -24.79 25.57
C ASP A 157 2.79 -24.26 26.19
N VAL A 158 2.86 -23.57 27.32
CA VAL A 158 1.69 -22.96 27.99
C VAL A 158 1.65 -21.44 27.88
N ILE A 159 2.51 -20.86 27.02
CA ILE A 159 2.58 -19.42 26.76
C ILE A 159 1.84 -19.09 25.47
N HIS A 160 0.91 -18.13 25.55
CA HIS A 160 0.19 -17.58 24.41
C HIS A 160 0.40 -16.07 24.34
N VAL A 161 0.98 -15.59 23.24
CA VAL A 161 1.18 -14.16 22.99
C VAL A 161 0.07 -13.63 22.08
N ILE A 162 -0.59 -12.55 22.51
CA ILE A 162 -1.67 -11.89 21.78
C ILE A 162 -1.29 -10.44 21.57
N GLY A 163 -1.24 -10.00 20.33
CA GLY A 163 -0.86 -8.64 19.98
C GLY A 163 -1.93 -7.92 19.17
N PHE A 164 -2.18 -6.65 19.44
CA PHE A 164 -3.11 -5.81 18.67
C PHE A 164 -2.38 -4.71 17.91
N SER A 165 -2.71 -4.48 16.64
CA SER A 165 -2.14 -3.39 15.83
C SER A 165 -0.61 -3.47 15.76
N LEU A 166 0.15 -2.45 16.20
CA LEU A 166 1.61 -2.53 16.36
C LEU A 166 2.03 -3.70 17.25
N GLY A 167 1.28 -3.99 18.32
CA GLY A 167 1.52 -5.12 19.20
C GLY A 167 1.35 -6.47 18.51
N GLY A 168 0.51 -6.57 17.48
CA GLY A 168 0.39 -7.77 16.64
C GLY A 168 1.67 -8.08 15.88
N GLN A 169 2.31 -7.03 15.33
CA GLN A 169 3.61 -7.15 14.69
C GLN A 169 4.71 -7.45 15.71
N THR A 170 4.67 -6.78 16.88
CA THR A 170 5.60 -7.04 17.99
C THR A 170 5.51 -8.47 18.49
N ALA A 171 4.32 -9.08 18.54
CA ALA A 171 4.14 -10.44 19.00
C ALA A 171 4.92 -11.46 18.15
N GLY A 172 4.97 -11.26 16.82
CA GLY A 172 5.84 -12.05 15.93
C GLY A 172 7.32 -11.84 16.23
N MET A 173 7.75 -10.57 16.32
CA MET A 173 9.13 -10.23 16.66
C MET A 173 9.61 -10.81 18.00
N VAL A 174 8.73 -10.97 19.01
CA VAL A 174 9.08 -11.59 20.30
C VAL A 174 9.66 -12.99 20.09
N ALA A 175 9.09 -13.78 19.18
CA ALA A 175 9.57 -15.12 18.90
C ALA A 175 11.00 -15.14 18.36
N ASN A 176 11.37 -14.14 17.56
CA ASN A 176 12.70 -14.00 16.97
C ASN A 176 13.79 -13.68 18.00
N PHE A 177 13.43 -13.16 19.18
CA PHE A 177 14.37 -12.83 20.25
C PHE A 177 14.47 -13.90 21.35
N LEU A 178 13.62 -14.93 21.36
CA LEU A 178 13.67 -16.00 22.37
C LEU A 178 14.95 -16.84 22.22
N LYS A 179 15.69 -17.03 23.32
CA LYS A 179 16.95 -17.80 23.32
C LYS A 179 16.76 -19.30 23.27
N THR A 180 15.57 -19.78 23.61
CA THR A 180 15.29 -21.22 23.76
C THR A 180 15.47 -22.01 22.45
N GLY A 181 15.49 -21.34 21.29
CA GLY A 181 15.52 -21.97 19.97
C GLY A 181 14.27 -22.77 19.62
N ARG A 182 13.26 -22.77 20.51
CA ARG A 182 11.96 -23.42 20.35
C ARG A 182 10.91 -22.35 20.06
N LYS A 183 9.86 -22.74 19.32
CA LYS A 183 8.75 -21.85 18.98
C LYS A 183 7.77 -21.70 20.13
N LEU A 184 7.16 -20.52 20.27
CA LEU A 184 5.98 -20.31 21.11
C LEU A 184 4.86 -21.26 20.68
N LYS A 185 4.01 -21.68 21.61
CA LYS A 185 2.88 -22.57 21.27
C LYS A 185 1.89 -21.88 20.35
N ARG A 186 1.52 -20.64 20.68
CA ARG A 186 0.53 -19.87 19.93
C ARG A 186 0.83 -18.38 19.96
N ILE A 187 0.71 -17.75 18.79
CA ILE A 187 0.61 -16.30 18.66
C ILE A 187 -0.75 -15.97 18.04
N THR A 188 -1.44 -14.96 18.57
CA THR A 188 -2.63 -14.39 17.93
C THR A 188 -2.38 -12.93 17.54
N GLY A 189 -2.52 -12.63 16.25
CA GLY A 189 -2.51 -11.27 15.71
C GLY A 189 -3.93 -10.69 15.62
N LEU A 190 -4.19 -9.60 16.34
CA LEU A 190 -5.44 -8.87 16.26
C LEU A 190 -5.22 -7.62 15.41
N ASP A 191 -5.75 -7.67 14.18
CA ASP A 191 -5.64 -6.65 13.14
C ASP A 191 -4.23 -6.03 13.03
N PRO A 192 -3.19 -6.82 12.69
CA PRO A 192 -1.80 -6.37 12.71
C PRO A 192 -1.60 -5.13 11.84
N ALA A 193 -0.86 -4.15 12.35
CA ALA A 193 -0.73 -2.85 11.69
C ALA A 193 -0.10 -2.94 10.29
N LYS A 194 -0.65 -2.21 9.33
CA LYS A 194 -0.19 -2.11 7.94
C LYS A 194 0.91 -1.08 7.71
N PRO A 195 0.81 0.18 8.17
CA PRO A 195 1.81 1.18 7.85
C PRO A 195 3.17 0.74 8.39
N MET A 196 4.17 0.65 7.49
CA MET A 196 5.53 0.15 7.71
C MET A 196 5.73 -1.38 7.73
N PHE A 197 4.70 -2.21 7.56
CA PHE A 197 4.83 -3.68 7.65
C PHE A 197 4.50 -4.45 6.37
N VAL A 198 3.89 -3.81 5.37
CA VAL A 198 3.52 -4.46 4.08
C VAL A 198 4.71 -5.15 3.41
N THR A 199 5.89 -4.54 3.46
CA THR A 199 7.12 -5.03 2.83
C THR A 199 8.22 -5.36 3.84
N ALA A 200 7.90 -5.38 5.14
CA ALA A 200 8.88 -5.74 6.15
C ALA A 200 9.35 -7.19 5.96
N ASP A 201 10.61 -7.47 6.25
CA ASP A 201 11.11 -8.85 6.30
C ASP A 201 10.38 -9.62 7.40
N ASN A 202 10.31 -10.94 7.27
CA ASN A 202 9.59 -11.79 8.24
C ASN A 202 10.15 -11.63 9.66
N GLU A 203 11.42 -11.23 9.82
CA GLU A 203 11.98 -10.96 11.16
C GLU A 203 11.38 -9.72 11.85
N PHE A 204 10.76 -8.82 11.09
CA PHE A 204 10.20 -7.53 11.55
C PHE A 204 8.67 -7.44 11.38
N LYS A 205 7.97 -8.55 11.16
CA LYS A 205 6.51 -8.58 11.09
C LYS A 205 6.00 -9.94 11.57
N LEU A 206 4.70 -10.01 11.84
CA LEU A 206 4.04 -11.27 12.14
C LEU A 206 4.01 -12.18 10.90
N ASP A 207 4.44 -13.42 11.08
CA ASP A 207 4.49 -14.45 10.04
C ASP A 207 4.17 -15.84 10.65
N PRO A 208 3.70 -16.81 9.84
CA PRO A 208 3.36 -18.14 10.33
C PRO A 208 4.52 -18.87 11.02
N SER A 209 5.77 -18.56 10.69
CA SER A 209 6.93 -19.23 11.28
C SER A 209 7.22 -18.80 12.73
N ASP A 210 6.63 -17.72 13.23
CA ASP A 210 6.89 -17.17 14.57
C ASP A 210 6.42 -18.09 15.73
N ALA A 211 5.49 -19.01 15.48
CA ALA A 211 5.01 -19.95 16.49
C ALA A 211 4.72 -21.34 15.90
N GLU A 212 4.45 -22.33 16.77
CA GLU A 212 3.85 -23.60 16.34
C GLU A 212 2.48 -23.38 15.69
N PHE A 213 1.74 -22.35 16.14
CA PHE A 213 0.48 -21.94 15.54
C PHE A 213 0.29 -20.43 15.63
N VAL A 214 -0.12 -19.83 14.52
CA VAL A 214 -0.35 -18.37 14.41
C VAL A 214 -1.74 -18.18 13.83
N ASP A 215 -2.62 -17.51 14.57
CA ASP A 215 -3.95 -17.13 14.07
C ASP A 215 -4.10 -15.61 14.02
N VAL A 216 -4.75 -15.11 12.98
CA VAL A 216 -4.89 -13.67 12.77
C VAL A 216 -6.34 -13.31 12.53
N ILE A 217 -6.82 -12.23 13.14
CA ILE A 217 -8.14 -11.66 12.89
C ILE A 217 -7.97 -10.30 12.25
N HIS A 218 -8.46 -10.14 11.03
CA HIS A 218 -8.40 -8.90 10.26
C HIS A 218 -9.76 -8.20 10.26
N THR A 219 -9.84 -6.98 10.78
CA THR A 219 -11.10 -6.23 10.85
C THR A 219 -11.05 -4.86 10.18
N ASP A 220 -9.84 -4.34 9.89
CA ASP A 220 -9.60 -3.06 9.22
C ASP A 220 -8.49 -3.14 8.15
N SER A 221 -8.48 -4.22 7.36
CA SER A 221 -7.43 -4.51 6.36
C SER A 221 -7.21 -3.42 5.29
N PHE A 222 -8.18 -2.52 5.08
CA PHE A 222 -8.06 -1.44 4.09
C PHE A 222 -7.60 -0.10 4.67
N GLU A 223 -7.73 0.13 5.98
CA GLU A 223 -7.22 1.36 6.61
C GLU A 223 -5.95 1.08 7.41
N ARG A 224 -6.07 0.45 8.59
CA ARG A 224 -4.99 0.33 9.57
C ARG A 224 -4.35 -1.05 9.65
N GLY A 225 -5.12 -2.11 9.40
CA GLY A 225 -4.67 -3.49 9.42
C GLY A 225 -4.07 -3.94 8.07
N VAL A 226 -3.24 -4.99 8.08
CA VAL A 226 -2.77 -5.65 6.85
C VAL A 226 -3.91 -6.45 6.19
N LEU A 227 -3.83 -6.63 4.87
CA LEU A 227 -4.78 -7.49 4.13
C LEU A 227 -4.25 -8.90 3.94
N TRP A 228 -2.93 -9.04 3.72
CA TRP A 228 -2.32 -10.31 3.35
C TRP A 228 -2.30 -11.28 4.53
N PRO A 229 -2.46 -12.59 4.27
CA PRO A 229 -2.35 -13.60 5.32
C PRO A 229 -1.01 -13.49 6.07
N SER A 230 -1.07 -13.52 7.39
CA SER A 230 0.09 -13.39 8.28
C SER A 230 0.18 -14.53 9.30
N GLY A 231 -0.75 -15.49 9.27
CA GLY A 231 -0.73 -16.67 10.15
C GLY A 231 -0.93 -18.00 9.41
N HIS A 232 -0.97 -19.07 10.19
CA HIS A 232 -1.42 -20.37 9.71
C HIS A 232 -2.91 -20.35 9.37
N VAL A 233 -3.69 -19.53 10.10
CA VAL A 233 -5.10 -19.27 9.81
C VAL A 233 -5.40 -17.79 9.96
N ASP A 234 -6.00 -17.21 8.93
CA ASP A 234 -6.40 -15.81 8.92
C ASP A 234 -7.92 -15.72 8.76
N PHE A 235 -8.56 -14.99 9.68
CA PHE A 235 -9.98 -14.74 9.69
C PHE A 235 -10.27 -13.30 9.27
N TYR A 236 -11.25 -13.15 8.37
CA TYR A 236 -11.69 -11.85 7.87
C TYR A 236 -13.18 -11.61 8.18
N PRO A 237 -13.56 -11.35 9.44
CA PRO A 237 -14.93 -11.03 9.83
C PRO A 237 -15.55 -9.98 8.92
N ASN A 238 -16.74 -10.28 8.39
CA ASN A 238 -17.47 -9.37 7.51
C ASN A 238 -16.64 -8.91 6.29
N GLY A 239 -15.73 -9.76 5.80
CA GLY A 239 -14.79 -9.46 4.72
C GLY A 239 -13.51 -8.74 5.15
N GLY A 240 -13.37 -8.39 6.42
CA GLY A 240 -12.12 -7.93 7.03
C GLY A 240 -11.85 -6.42 6.96
N PHE A 241 -12.84 -5.61 6.59
CA PHE A 241 -12.63 -4.16 6.44
C PHE A 241 -13.74 -3.26 6.97
N ASN A 242 -15.01 -3.68 6.94
CA ASN A 242 -16.13 -2.90 7.47
C ASN A 242 -16.92 -3.75 8.44
N GLN A 243 -16.93 -3.34 9.70
CA GLN A 243 -17.55 -4.09 10.77
C GLN A 243 -18.93 -3.53 11.11
N PRO A 244 -19.93 -4.40 11.34
CA PRO A 244 -21.27 -3.98 11.72
C PRO A 244 -21.29 -3.02 12.91
N GLY A 245 -21.98 -1.89 12.75
CA GLY A 245 -22.10 -0.85 13.78
C GLY A 245 -21.00 0.22 13.74
N CYS A 246 -20.10 0.20 12.76
CA CYS A 246 -19.05 1.22 12.58
C CYS A 246 -19.37 2.27 11.50
N TYR A 247 -20.65 2.50 11.18
CA TYR A 247 -21.11 3.30 10.03
C TYR A 247 -21.10 4.84 10.21
N HIS A 248 -20.84 5.33 11.43
CA HIS A 248 -20.78 6.76 11.75
C HIS A 248 -19.54 7.06 12.60
N GLN A 249 -18.49 7.63 12.00
CA GLN A 249 -17.39 8.20 12.78
C GLN A 249 -17.56 9.72 12.81
N THR A 250 -18.06 10.23 13.94
CA THR A 250 -17.91 11.62 14.35
C THR A 250 -16.44 11.89 14.67
N GLU A 251 -15.94 13.06 14.30
CA GLU A 251 -14.53 13.51 14.33
C GLU A 251 -13.82 13.52 15.71
N MET A 252 -14.30 12.83 16.74
CA MET A 252 -13.95 13.15 18.14
C MET A 252 -13.42 12.01 19.02
N LEU A 253 -13.06 10.83 18.48
CA LEU A 253 -12.32 9.79 19.22
C LEU A 253 -11.18 9.18 18.36
N PRO A 254 -9.91 9.22 18.81
CA PRO A 254 -8.79 8.69 18.03
C PRO A 254 -8.62 7.19 18.28
N GLY A 255 -9.42 6.38 17.56
CA GLY A 255 -9.32 4.91 17.50
C GLY A 255 -10.39 4.40 16.54
N SER A 256 -10.01 3.85 15.38
CA SER A 256 -11.00 3.48 14.35
C SER A 256 -11.87 2.33 14.85
N CYS A 257 -13.20 2.50 14.80
CA CYS A 257 -14.16 1.47 15.24
C CYS A 257 -13.94 0.11 14.57
N ASN A 258 -13.55 0.08 13.29
CA ASN A 258 -13.27 -1.17 12.57
C ASN A 258 -12.03 -1.87 13.12
N HIS A 259 -10.99 -1.10 13.47
CA HIS A 259 -9.73 -1.61 14.00
C HIS A 259 -9.95 -2.27 15.38
N ASP A 260 -10.70 -1.60 16.26
CA ASP A 260 -10.97 -2.08 17.62
C ASP A 260 -11.93 -3.29 17.69
N ARG A 261 -12.48 -3.74 16.55
CA ARG A 261 -13.35 -4.92 16.50
C ARG A 261 -12.60 -6.22 16.62
N ALA A 262 -11.35 -6.32 16.16
CA ALA A 262 -10.56 -7.53 16.33
C ALA A 262 -10.42 -7.95 17.80
N PRO A 263 -10.00 -7.09 18.75
CA PRO A 263 -9.96 -7.45 20.16
C PRO A 263 -11.35 -7.69 20.76
N ALA A 264 -12.39 -6.97 20.33
CA ALA A 264 -13.75 -7.22 20.80
C ALA A 264 -14.28 -8.61 20.38
N TYR A 265 -14.12 -8.98 19.11
CA TYR A 265 -14.52 -10.30 18.60
C TYR A 265 -13.71 -11.42 19.25
N TYR A 266 -12.40 -11.22 19.43
CA TYR A 266 -11.59 -12.20 20.13
C TYR A 266 -12.06 -12.37 21.58
N ALA A 267 -12.31 -11.28 22.31
CA ALA A 267 -12.82 -11.34 23.69
C ALA A 267 -14.15 -12.09 23.79
N GLU A 268 -15.09 -11.84 22.87
CA GLU A 268 -16.37 -12.55 22.82
C GLU A 268 -16.16 -14.05 22.51
N SER A 269 -15.20 -14.37 21.63
CA SER A 269 -14.89 -15.74 21.21
C SER A 269 -14.46 -16.67 22.37
N ILE A 270 -13.94 -16.09 23.46
CA ILE A 270 -13.49 -16.81 24.66
C ILE A 270 -14.68 -17.45 25.40
N ASN A 271 -15.80 -16.73 25.50
CA ASN A 271 -16.93 -17.10 26.37
C ASN A 271 -18.22 -17.47 25.62
N THR A 272 -18.27 -17.25 24.30
CA THR A 272 -19.45 -17.58 23.49
C THR A 272 -19.62 -19.10 23.31
N ASN A 273 -20.87 -19.57 23.47
CA ASN A 273 -21.25 -20.95 23.18
C ASN A 273 -21.63 -21.17 21.70
N VAL A 274 -21.96 -20.10 20.98
CA VAL A 274 -22.32 -20.16 19.55
C VAL A 274 -21.05 -20.11 18.69
N GLY A 275 -20.12 -19.22 19.02
CA GLY A 275 -18.88 -19.04 18.27
C GLY A 275 -19.01 -18.15 17.04
N PHE A 276 -17.86 -17.80 16.49
CA PHE A 276 -17.72 -17.17 15.18
C PHE A 276 -17.22 -18.22 14.20
N TRP A 277 -18.02 -18.56 13.19
CA TRP A 277 -17.69 -19.60 12.24
C TRP A 277 -17.30 -18.98 10.90
N GLY A 278 -16.08 -19.27 10.45
CA GLY A 278 -15.60 -18.98 9.11
C GLY A 278 -15.65 -20.23 8.23
N PHE A 279 -15.86 -20.03 6.94
CA PHE A 279 -15.60 -21.06 5.94
C PHE A 279 -14.24 -20.79 5.29
N GLN A 280 -13.51 -21.84 4.99
CA GLN A 280 -12.23 -21.74 4.32
C GLN A 280 -12.41 -21.23 2.88
N CYS A 281 -11.51 -20.34 2.48
CA CYS A 281 -11.27 -19.93 1.10
C CYS A 281 -9.75 -19.98 0.88
N ASP A 282 -9.28 -20.40 -0.30
CA ASP A 282 -7.84 -20.48 -0.55
C ASP A 282 -7.18 -19.10 -0.48
N HIS A 283 -7.95 -18.07 -0.86
CA HIS A 283 -7.53 -16.68 -0.78
C HIS A 283 -8.71 -15.74 -0.47
N TRP A 284 -8.42 -14.60 0.17
CA TRP A 284 -9.41 -13.57 0.46
C TRP A 284 -10.19 -13.10 -0.78
N TYR A 285 -9.56 -13.03 -1.96
CA TYR A 285 -10.25 -12.62 -3.17
C TYR A 285 -11.32 -13.64 -3.62
N GLN A 286 -11.17 -14.94 -3.31
CA GLN A 286 -12.22 -15.92 -3.61
C GLN A 286 -13.46 -15.71 -2.72
N TYR A 287 -13.25 -15.30 -1.46
CA TYR A 287 -14.34 -14.85 -0.58
C TYR A 287 -15.02 -13.63 -1.17
N ALA A 288 -14.24 -12.63 -1.60
CA ALA A 288 -14.78 -11.45 -2.24
C ALA A 288 -15.64 -11.87 -3.45
N LEU A 289 -15.09 -12.66 -4.38
CA LEU A 289 -15.71 -13.23 -5.60
C LEU A 289 -16.91 -14.17 -5.36
N GLY A 290 -17.26 -14.48 -4.11
CA GLY A 290 -18.35 -15.42 -3.81
C GLY A 290 -18.06 -16.86 -4.21
N ILE A 291 -16.85 -17.16 -4.71
CA ILE A 291 -16.47 -18.46 -5.29
C ILE A 291 -16.49 -19.55 -4.22
N CYS A 292 -16.02 -19.24 -3.01
CA CYS A 292 -16.06 -20.15 -1.86
C CYS A 292 -17.38 -20.04 -1.05
N MET A 293 -18.42 -19.35 -1.57
CA MET A 293 -19.72 -19.24 -0.91
C MET A 293 -20.70 -20.37 -1.25
N ASP A 294 -20.46 -21.15 -2.30
CA ASP A 294 -21.33 -22.27 -2.68
C ASP A 294 -21.15 -23.48 -1.74
N GLY A 295 -22.22 -23.84 -1.02
CA GLY A 295 -22.26 -24.71 0.17
C GLY A 295 -21.88 -26.19 0.03
N LYS A 296 -21.01 -26.60 -0.89
CA LYS A 296 -20.61 -28.01 -1.07
C LYS A 296 -19.17 -28.23 -0.58
N ASN A 297 -18.99 -29.08 0.44
CA ASN A 297 -17.70 -29.47 1.07
C ASN A 297 -16.87 -28.32 1.66
N LYS A 298 -17.43 -27.55 2.60
CA LYS A 298 -16.69 -26.47 3.29
C LYS A 298 -16.01 -26.96 4.55
N THR A 299 -14.69 -26.78 4.65
CA THR A 299 -13.99 -26.79 5.93
C THR A 299 -14.44 -25.58 6.74
N LEU A 300 -15.03 -25.82 7.90
CA LEU A 300 -15.46 -24.78 8.83
C LEU A 300 -14.43 -24.62 9.95
N ALA A 301 -14.02 -23.39 10.20
CA ALA A 301 -13.10 -23.04 11.27
C ALA A 301 -13.78 -22.08 12.25
N LYS A 302 -13.64 -22.35 13.55
CA LYS A 302 -14.09 -21.46 14.60
C LYS A 302 -13.02 -20.38 14.81
N MET A 303 -13.38 -19.12 14.65
CA MET A 303 -12.48 -17.99 14.87
C MET A 303 -12.26 -17.71 16.36
N GLY A 304 -11.04 -17.29 16.69
CA GLY A 304 -10.67 -16.75 18.00
C GLY A 304 -10.12 -17.80 18.96
N TYR A 305 -10.45 -17.68 20.25
CA TYR A 305 -9.82 -18.47 21.31
C TYR A 305 -9.87 -19.99 21.07
N ASN A 306 -11.01 -20.49 20.57
CA ASN A 306 -11.26 -21.92 20.35
C ASN A 306 -10.95 -22.39 18.91
N VAL A 307 -10.09 -21.69 18.16
CA VAL A 307 -9.62 -22.17 16.85
C VAL A 307 -8.85 -23.49 17.00
N ASP A 308 -9.08 -24.41 16.08
CA ASP A 308 -8.44 -25.72 16.07
C ASP A 308 -6.97 -25.60 15.62
N LEU A 309 -6.04 -26.08 16.44
CA LEU A 309 -4.61 -26.00 16.14
C LEU A 309 -4.19 -26.96 15.02
N LYS A 310 -5.05 -27.89 14.57
CA LYS A 310 -4.73 -28.82 13.46
C LYS A 310 -4.48 -28.13 12.11
N TYR A 311 -4.86 -26.86 11.97
CA TYR A 311 -4.64 -26.10 10.74
C TYR A 311 -3.16 -25.80 10.44
N THR A 312 -2.23 -26.28 11.27
CA THR A 312 -0.77 -26.30 11.00
C THR A 312 -0.39 -27.08 9.75
N ASP A 313 -1.16 -28.11 9.37
CA ASP A 313 -0.83 -29.02 8.26
C ASP A 313 -1.26 -28.50 6.89
N MET A 314 -1.91 -27.34 6.84
CA MET A 314 -2.47 -26.74 5.63
C MET A 314 -1.51 -25.75 4.97
N ILE A 315 -0.20 -25.93 5.17
CA ILE A 315 0.81 -25.29 4.33
C ILE A 315 0.73 -25.98 2.96
N ILE A 316 0.37 -25.23 1.92
CA ILE A 316 0.41 -25.70 0.54
C ILE A 316 1.75 -26.39 0.29
N ASN A 317 1.68 -27.69 0.04
CA ASN A 317 2.80 -28.61 0.02
C ASN A 317 3.62 -28.40 -1.28
N CYS A 318 4.39 -27.30 -1.43
CA CYS A 318 5.31 -27.13 -2.60
C CYS A 318 6.31 -28.32 -2.66
N ALA A 319 6.48 -29.16 -1.61
CA ALA A 319 7.30 -30.37 -1.65
C ALA A 319 6.78 -31.45 -2.63
N MET A 320 5.45 -31.60 -2.77
CA MET A 320 4.85 -32.53 -3.75
C MET A 320 5.07 -32.01 -5.18
N ILE A 321 5.02 -30.69 -5.36
CA ILE A 321 5.28 -29.98 -6.62
C ILE A 321 6.77 -30.07 -7.02
N ILE A 322 7.71 -29.99 -6.06
CA ILE A 322 9.15 -30.13 -6.30
C ILE A 322 9.51 -31.55 -6.79
N SER A 323 8.87 -32.59 -6.25
CA SER A 323 9.06 -33.98 -6.70
C SER A 323 8.61 -34.20 -8.15
N LEU A 324 7.49 -33.58 -8.54
CA LEU A 324 6.96 -33.60 -9.91
C LEU A 324 7.84 -32.78 -10.88
N LEU A 325 8.40 -31.65 -10.42
CA LEU A 325 9.34 -30.84 -11.20
C LEU A 325 10.67 -31.58 -11.46
N LYS A 326 11.18 -32.36 -10.50
CA LYS A 326 12.42 -33.17 -10.64
C LYS A 326 12.30 -34.22 -11.77
N LYS A 327 11.11 -34.82 -11.93
CA LYS A 327 10.86 -35.85 -12.96
C LYS A 327 10.73 -35.28 -14.38
N ASN A 328 10.28 -34.04 -14.53
CA ASN A 328 10.00 -33.42 -15.83
C ASN A 328 11.15 -32.55 -16.35
N LEU A 329 11.83 -31.76 -15.51
CA LEU A 329 12.90 -30.85 -15.97
C LEU A 329 14.17 -31.58 -16.45
N LEU A 330 14.51 -32.73 -15.86
CA LEU A 330 15.70 -33.51 -16.22
C LEU A 330 15.56 -34.26 -17.56
N LYS A 331 14.34 -34.41 -18.09
CA LYS A 331 14.09 -35.06 -19.40
C LYS A 331 14.16 -34.10 -20.59
N THR A 332 14.15 -32.79 -20.35
CA THR A 332 13.98 -31.75 -21.38
C THR A 332 15.25 -31.02 -21.80
N ILE A 333 16.43 -31.36 -21.26
CA ILE A 333 17.68 -30.68 -21.61
C ILE A 333 18.43 -31.50 -22.70
N PRO A 334 18.55 -30.99 -23.95
CA PRO A 334 19.33 -31.63 -24.99
C PRO A 334 20.82 -31.61 -24.65
N SER A 335 21.54 -32.68 -24.99
CA SER A 335 22.94 -32.93 -24.61
C SER A 335 24.01 -32.04 -25.27
N ASN A 336 23.64 -30.86 -25.82
CA ASN A 336 24.55 -30.00 -26.57
C ASN A 336 24.30 -28.50 -26.32
N ILE A 337 24.59 -27.99 -25.11
CA ILE A 337 24.78 -26.55 -24.84
C ILE A 337 25.95 -26.35 -23.86
N SER A 338 26.68 -25.25 -24.04
CA SER A 338 28.01 -24.85 -23.55
C SER A 338 28.35 -25.04 -22.06
N LYS A 339 29.64 -24.88 -21.71
CA LYS A 339 30.24 -24.91 -20.35
C LYS A 339 29.45 -24.15 -19.27
N SER A 340 28.65 -23.14 -19.63
CA SER A 340 27.78 -22.37 -18.72
C SER A 340 26.56 -23.17 -18.23
N ALA A 341 26.06 -24.12 -19.02
CA ALA A 341 24.96 -25.01 -18.64
C ALA A 341 25.40 -26.14 -17.71
N GLN A 342 26.68 -26.56 -17.77
CA GLN A 342 27.26 -27.53 -16.84
C GLN A 342 27.46 -26.95 -15.43
N LEU A 343 27.78 -25.65 -15.32
CA LEU A 343 27.84 -24.95 -14.03
C LEU A 343 26.44 -24.86 -13.39
N LEU A 344 25.42 -24.53 -14.19
CA LEU A 344 24.02 -24.51 -13.76
C LEU A 344 23.52 -25.89 -13.32
N GLN A 345 23.98 -26.98 -13.97
CA GLN A 345 23.64 -28.35 -13.58
C GLN A 345 24.29 -28.76 -12.24
N TYR A 346 25.54 -28.35 -12.00
CA TYR A 346 26.28 -28.63 -10.76
C TYR A 346 25.72 -27.82 -9.57
N GLU A 347 25.43 -26.52 -9.77
CA GLU A 347 24.86 -25.64 -8.75
C GLU A 347 23.39 -25.99 -8.44
N MET A 348 22.60 -26.41 -9.43
CA MET A 348 21.26 -26.93 -9.17
C MET A 348 21.30 -28.26 -8.40
N GLN A 349 22.28 -29.13 -8.64
CA GLN A 349 22.48 -30.36 -7.84
C GLN A 349 22.85 -30.03 -6.38
N GLU A 350 23.66 -29.01 -6.12
CA GLU A 350 23.97 -28.55 -4.76
C GLU A 350 22.74 -27.95 -4.04
N VAL A 351 21.95 -27.13 -4.74
CA VAL A 351 20.68 -26.58 -4.21
C VAL A 351 19.66 -27.69 -3.96
N PHE A 352 19.59 -28.73 -4.79
CA PHE A 352 18.73 -29.88 -4.54
C PHE A 352 19.25 -30.82 -3.45
N SER A 353 20.57 -30.88 -3.20
CA SER A 353 21.17 -31.65 -2.11
C SER A 353 21.06 -30.96 -0.75
N SER A 354 21.05 -29.62 -0.72
CA SER A 354 20.80 -28.85 0.52
C SER A 354 19.33 -28.90 0.97
N LEU A 355 18.43 -29.39 0.12
CA LEU A 355 17.02 -29.68 0.41
C LEU A 355 16.77 -31.12 0.92
N GLU A 356 17.79 -32.00 0.97
CA GLU A 356 17.65 -33.38 1.48
C GLU A 356 17.21 -33.52 2.96
N PRO A 357 17.47 -32.58 3.89
CA PRO A 357 17.01 -32.74 5.28
C PRO A 357 15.47 -32.78 5.43
N ILE A 358 14.73 -32.33 4.41
CA ILE A 358 13.26 -32.24 4.40
C ILE A 358 12.59 -33.58 3.96
N GLN A 359 13.37 -34.56 3.50
CA GLN A 359 12.83 -35.81 2.91
C GLN A 359 12.36 -36.90 3.88
N ARG A 360 12.37 -36.70 5.21
CA ARG A 360 11.92 -37.72 6.16
C ARG A 360 10.60 -37.38 6.85
N ALA A 361 9.52 -37.32 6.08
CA ALA A 361 8.16 -37.56 6.59
C ALA A 361 7.35 -38.30 5.52
N ARG A 362 6.70 -39.40 5.93
CA ARG A 362 6.19 -40.48 5.06
C ARG A 362 5.04 -40.07 4.14
N THR A 363 5.06 -40.67 2.96
CA THR A 363 4.05 -40.77 1.91
C THR A 363 2.73 -41.40 2.39
N LEU A 364 1.61 -40.76 2.08
CA LEU A 364 0.31 -41.42 1.85
C LEU A 364 -0.31 -40.80 0.59
N GLU A 365 -0.61 -41.67 -0.38
CA GLU A 365 -1.15 -41.35 -1.71
C GLU A 365 -2.61 -40.92 -1.64
N LEU A 366 -2.97 -39.81 -2.29
CA LEU A 366 -4.33 -39.58 -2.79
C LEU A 366 -4.26 -39.02 -4.20
N GLU A 367 -5.03 -39.65 -5.08
CA GLU A 367 -5.05 -39.49 -6.52
C GLU A 367 -5.70 -38.18 -7.01
N TYR A 368 -5.37 -37.90 -8.27
CA TYR A 368 -5.45 -36.66 -9.04
C TYR A 368 -6.85 -36.36 -9.62
N HIS A 369 -7.32 -35.11 -9.53
CA HIS A 369 -8.26 -34.52 -10.49
C HIS A 369 -8.25 -32.98 -10.42
N ASP A 370 -7.41 -32.29 -11.22
CA ASP A 370 -7.80 -31.26 -12.20
C ASP A 370 -6.56 -30.59 -12.83
N ASN A 371 -6.38 -30.72 -14.15
CA ASN A 371 -5.16 -30.30 -14.87
C ASN A 371 -5.02 -28.76 -15.04
N GLN A 372 -6.07 -27.96 -14.82
CA GLN A 372 -6.03 -26.49 -14.99
C GLN A 372 -5.56 -25.73 -13.73
N LEU A 373 -5.82 -26.25 -12.53
CA LEU A 373 -5.36 -25.68 -11.27
C LEU A 373 -3.84 -25.87 -11.08
N VAL A 374 -3.34 -27.04 -11.46
CA VAL A 374 -1.91 -27.39 -11.41
C VAL A 374 -1.06 -26.46 -12.30
N GLU A 375 -1.57 -25.98 -13.44
CA GLU A 375 -0.84 -25.09 -14.34
C GLU A 375 -0.72 -23.65 -13.79
N MET A 376 -1.71 -23.19 -13.01
CA MET A 376 -1.66 -21.91 -12.29
C MET A 376 -0.76 -21.98 -11.05
N GLU A 377 -0.83 -23.09 -10.29
CA GLU A 377 0.01 -23.32 -9.10
C GLU A 377 1.49 -23.53 -9.44
N ILE A 378 1.80 -24.20 -10.56
CA ILE A 378 3.17 -24.35 -11.07
C ILE A 378 3.76 -22.99 -11.44
N LYS A 379 2.99 -22.10 -12.08
CA LYS A 379 3.43 -20.71 -12.37
C LYS A 379 3.67 -19.92 -11.08
N GLY A 380 2.88 -20.17 -10.04
CA GLY A 380 3.06 -19.63 -8.68
C GLY A 380 4.37 -20.07 -8.00
N CYS A 381 4.59 -21.38 -7.75
CA CYS A 381 5.84 -21.84 -7.09
C CYS A 381 7.07 -21.52 -7.99
N LEU A 382 6.99 -21.52 -9.34
CA LEU A 382 8.12 -21.11 -10.20
C LEU A 382 8.53 -19.65 -9.99
N THR A 383 7.54 -18.76 -9.78
CA THR A 383 7.75 -17.33 -9.53
C THR A 383 8.42 -17.09 -8.17
N VAL A 384 8.05 -17.88 -7.16
CA VAL A 384 8.64 -17.81 -5.81
C VAL A 384 10.07 -18.37 -5.81
N ILE A 385 10.31 -19.52 -6.47
CA ILE A 385 11.64 -20.11 -6.58
C ILE A 385 12.57 -19.19 -7.37
N THR A 386 12.12 -18.62 -8.50
CA THR A 386 12.94 -17.63 -9.23
C THR A 386 13.19 -16.38 -8.40
N ALA A 387 12.23 -15.90 -7.60
CA ALA A 387 12.45 -14.77 -6.70
C ALA A 387 13.51 -15.08 -5.61
N ILE A 388 13.48 -16.28 -5.03
CA ILE A 388 14.46 -16.72 -4.02
C ILE A 388 15.85 -16.92 -4.64
N THR A 389 15.94 -17.54 -5.82
CA THR A 389 17.24 -17.69 -6.53
C THR A 389 17.81 -16.33 -6.94
N LEU A 390 16.94 -15.37 -7.31
CA LEU A 390 17.35 -13.99 -7.59
C LEU A 390 17.83 -13.26 -6.33
N LEU A 391 17.19 -13.46 -5.18
CA LEU A 391 17.60 -12.90 -3.89
C LEU A 391 19.01 -13.38 -3.49
N TYR A 392 19.33 -14.67 -3.69
CA TYR A 392 20.67 -15.21 -3.41
C TYR A 392 21.73 -14.72 -4.42
N LEU A 393 21.40 -14.61 -5.71
CA LEU A 393 22.29 -14.03 -6.72
C LEU A 393 22.56 -12.53 -6.48
N VAL A 394 21.57 -11.78 -5.98
CA VAL A 394 21.71 -10.35 -5.62
C VAL A 394 22.53 -10.18 -4.34
N LYS A 395 22.36 -11.04 -3.34
CA LYS A 395 23.19 -11.04 -2.11
C LYS A 395 24.66 -11.31 -2.41
N GLY A 396 24.94 -12.17 -3.41
CA GLY A 396 26.28 -12.40 -3.93
C GLY A 396 26.89 -11.20 -4.67
N GLN A 397 26.08 -10.38 -5.36
CA GLN A 397 26.55 -9.17 -6.05
C GLN A 397 26.78 -7.97 -5.10
N MET A 398 25.99 -7.85 -4.01
CA MET A 398 26.14 -6.75 -3.04
C MET A 398 27.43 -6.82 -2.20
N LEU A 399 28.07 -7.99 -2.08
CA LEU A 399 29.34 -8.13 -1.38
C LEU A 399 30.56 -7.69 -2.21
N THR A 400 30.34 -7.16 -3.43
CA THR A 400 31.43 -6.83 -4.37
C THR A 400 31.43 -5.40 -4.92
N GLY A 401 30.47 -4.54 -4.53
CA GLY A 401 30.34 -3.18 -5.07
C GLY A 401 30.20 -2.10 -3.98
N ASP A 402 31.12 -1.14 -4.00
CA ASP A 402 31.24 0.00 -3.11
C ASP A 402 30.31 1.15 -3.58
N ASP A 403 29.16 1.39 -2.93
CA ASP A 403 28.24 2.49 -3.29
C ASP A 403 27.45 3.06 -2.08
N ASN A 404 28.11 3.89 -1.27
CA ASN A 404 27.50 4.66 -0.16
C ASN A 404 26.87 6.01 -0.59
N ASN A 405 26.76 6.32 -1.90
CA ASN A 405 26.39 7.66 -2.42
C ASN A 405 24.88 7.92 -2.62
N VAL A 406 24.00 6.94 -2.43
CA VAL A 406 22.55 7.09 -2.68
C VAL A 406 21.82 7.85 -1.55
N PHE A 407 22.45 8.02 -0.39
CA PHE A 407 21.86 8.60 0.84
C PHE A 407 22.38 10.00 1.19
N ASN A 408 22.86 10.77 0.21
CA ASN A 408 23.31 12.13 0.49
C ASN A 408 22.15 12.97 1.10
N THR A 409 22.35 13.41 2.35
CA THR A 409 21.39 14.16 3.17
C THR A 409 21.36 15.65 2.82
N THR A 410 22.25 16.12 1.95
CA THR A 410 22.29 17.52 1.51
C THR A 410 21.09 17.82 0.61
N SER A 411 20.33 18.86 0.95
CA SER A 411 19.22 19.34 0.13
C SER A 411 19.72 19.70 -1.28
N CYS A 412 19.01 19.28 -2.33
CA CYS A 412 19.31 19.65 -3.71
C CYS A 412 18.67 20.99 -4.09
N LEU A 413 17.83 21.50 -3.20
CA LEU A 413 17.41 22.89 -3.20
C LEU A 413 18.29 23.66 -2.21
N GLU A 414 18.83 24.79 -2.67
CA GLU A 414 19.69 25.65 -1.85
C GLU A 414 18.83 26.55 -0.95
N LYS A 415 19.30 26.82 0.28
CA LYS A 415 18.68 27.84 1.14
C LYS A 415 18.88 29.23 0.49
N PRO A 416 17.92 30.17 0.65
CA PRO A 416 16.67 30.06 1.41
C PRO A 416 15.54 29.38 0.62
N TYR A 417 14.76 28.53 1.30
CA TYR A 417 13.54 27.93 0.77
C TYR A 417 12.41 28.96 0.69
N ARG A 418 12.48 29.84 -0.30
CA ARG A 418 11.47 30.86 -0.59
C ARG A 418 11.14 30.87 -2.08
N CYS A 419 9.90 31.21 -2.39
CA CYS A 419 9.45 31.32 -3.77
C CYS A 419 9.64 32.77 -4.30
N PRO A 420 10.08 32.93 -5.56
CA PRO A 420 10.44 31.87 -6.49
C PRO A 420 11.79 31.26 -6.12
N HIS A 421 11.91 29.96 -6.31
CA HIS A 421 13.15 29.23 -6.10
C HIS A 421 13.84 28.98 -7.45
N PRO A 422 15.16 29.22 -7.61
CA PRO A 422 15.84 29.15 -8.91
C PRO A 422 15.78 27.77 -9.59
N LYS A 423 15.57 26.72 -8.79
CA LYS A 423 15.45 25.32 -9.24
C LYS A 423 14.00 24.85 -9.46
N ILE A 424 13.01 25.72 -9.25
CA ILE A 424 11.59 25.43 -9.50
C ILE A 424 11.13 26.42 -10.56
N LYS A 425 10.98 25.94 -11.79
CA LYS A 425 10.76 26.77 -12.97
C LYS A 425 9.42 26.47 -13.62
N PHE A 426 8.90 27.46 -14.32
CA PHE A 426 7.61 27.38 -15.00
C PHE A 426 7.81 27.72 -16.47
N PHE A 427 7.49 26.78 -17.36
CA PHE A 427 7.70 26.96 -18.79
C PHE A 427 6.37 27.03 -19.52
N LEU A 428 6.10 28.17 -20.17
CA LEU A 428 4.98 28.36 -21.06
C LEU A 428 5.30 27.80 -22.45
N TYR A 429 4.41 26.95 -22.93
CA TYR A 429 4.36 26.48 -24.29
C TYR A 429 3.06 26.96 -24.93
N THR A 430 3.18 27.49 -26.13
CA THR A 430 2.09 27.87 -27.01
C THR A 430 2.26 27.16 -28.34
N ARG A 431 1.30 27.32 -29.26
CA ARG A 431 1.42 26.81 -30.64
C ARG A 431 2.77 27.13 -31.28
N ARG A 432 3.33 28.31 -30.99
CA ARG A 432 4.56 28.85 -31.57
C ARG A 432 5.83 28.46 -30.81
N THR A 433 5.71 28.07 -29.55
CA THR A 433 6.84 27.82 -28.64
C THR A 433 6.91 26.37 -28.19
N GLN A 434 6.39 25.44 -29.00
CA GLN A 434 6.34 24.00 -28.65
C GLN A 434 7.72 23.37 -28.46
N GLU A 435 8.71 23.79 -29.24
CA GLU A 435 10.07 23.24 -29.16
C GLU A 435 10.85 23.85 -28.00
N TYR A 436 10.80 25.18 -27.86
CA TYR A 436 11.49 25.94 -26.82
C TYR A 436 10.48 26.71 -25.97
N GLY A 437 10.16 26.16 -24.79
CA GLY A 437 9.25 26.80 -23.84
C GLY A 437 9.85 28.07 -23.25
N GLU A 438 9.00 29.06 -23.00
CA GLU A 438 9.35 30.36 -22.44
C GLU A 438 9.26 30.31 -20.91
N GLU A 439 10.34 30.66 -20.21
CA GLU A 439 10.32 30.68 -18.75
C GLU A 439 9.43 31.84 -18.25
N ILE A 440 8.44 31.54 -17.43
CA ILE A 440 7.59 32.52 -16.75
C ILE A 440 8.14 32.74 -15.35
N ASN A 441 8.67 33.94 -15.10
CA ASN A 441 9.19 34.34 -13.80
C ASN A 441 8.14 35.19 -13.05
N PRO A 442 7.54 34.68 -11.95
CA PRO A 442 6.50 35.39 -11.20
C PRO A 442 6.95 36.71 -10.55
N LEU A 443 8.25 36.95 -10.40
CA LEU A 443 8.78 38.23 -9.90
C LEU A 443 8.96 39.28 -10.98
N ASN A 444 9.07 38.87 -12.24
CA ASN A 444 9.20 39.80 -13.34
C ASN A 444 7.82 40.10 -13.91
N ARG A 445 7.31 41.30 -13.64
CA ARG A 445 6.00 41.74 -14.14
C ARG A 445 5.90 41.59 -15.66
N GLU A 446 6.98 41.89 -16.38
CA GLU A 446 7.08 41.80 -17.85
C GLU A 446 7.15 40.38 -18.40
N SER A 447 7.31 39.36 -17.56
CA SER A 447 7.50 37.97 -18.00
C SER A 447 6.33 37.47 -18.85
N LEU A 448 5.09 37.76 -18.46
CA LEU A 448 3.91 37.37 -19.23
C LEU A 448 3.71 38.25 -20.47
N TRP A 449 4.04 39.56 -20.39
CA TRP A 449 3.96 40.47 -21.53
C TRP A 449 4.91 40.07 -22.67
N ASN A 450 6.15 39.72 -22.31
CA ASN A 450 7.21 39.34 -23.24
C ASN A 450 7.09 37.89 -23.75
N SER A 451 6.14 37.12 -23.23
CA SER A 451 5.85 35.77 -23.68
C SER A 451 4.78 35.72 -24.76
N HIS A 452 4.60 34.56 -25.38
CA HIS A 452 3.53 34.30 -26.34
C HIS A 452 2.17 34.00 -25.69
N TRP A 453 2.01 34.23 -24.39
CA TRP A 453 0.75 34.03 -23.67
C TRP A 453 -0.43 34.71 -24.37
N ASN A 454 -1.54 33.98 -24.54
CA ASN A 454 -2.77 34.54 -25.09
C ASN A 454 -3.94 34.34 -24.13
N PRO A 455 -4.53 35.40 -23.53
CA PRO A 455 -5.64 35.27 -22.57
C PRO A 455 -6.90 34.60 -23.14
N ILE A 456 -7.06 34.55 -24.46
CA ILE A 456 -8.20 33.90 -25.11
C ILE A 456 -8.06 32.37 -25.11
N HIS A 457 -6.82 31.85 -25.02
CA HIS A 457 -6.56 30.43 -25.11
C HIS A 457 -6.69 29.74 -23.74
N PRO A 458 -7.27 28.52 -23.67
CA PRO A 458 -7.38 27.80 -22.41
C PRO A 458 -6.02 27.49 -21.78
N VAL A 459 -5.97 27.44 -20.45
CA VAL A 459 -4.75 27.24 -19.68
C VAL A 459 -4.68 25.82 -19.13
N LYS A 460 -3.60 25.11 -19.44
CA LYS A 460 -3.28 23.78 -18.90
C LYS A 460 -2.02 23.88 -18.05
N VAL A 461 -2.09 23.46 -16.79
CA VAL A 461 -0.93 23.38 -15.88
C VAL A 461 -0.57 21.90 -15.70
N ILE A 462 0.58 21.48 -16.20
CA ILE A 462 1.04 20.09 -16.13
C ILE A 462 2.09 19.97 -15.03
N ILE A 463 1.84 19.07 -14.08
CA ILE A 463 2.74 18.78 -12.96
C ILE A 463 3.16 17.32 -13.06
N HIS A 464 4.43 17.10 -13.35
CA HIS A 464 4.99 15.76 -13.45
C HIS A 464 5.10 15.08 -12.08
N GLY A 465 5.39 13.77 -12.09
CA GLY A 465 5.64 13.00 -10.88
C GLY A 465 7.12 12.91 -10.50
N PHE A 466 7.44 11.94 -9.65
CA PHE A 466 8.80 11.67 -9.21
C PHE A 466 9.74 11.30 -10.38
N GLY A 467 10.98 11.77 -10.34
CA GLY A 467 11.97 11.55 -11.41
C GLY A 467 11.57 12.17 -12.76
N GLY A 468 10.48 12.95 -12.77
CA GLY A 468 9.99 13.67 -13.94
C GLY A 468 10.71 14.98 -14.17
N GLY A 469 10.30 15.67 -15.21
CA GLY A 469 10.82 16.97 -15.59
C GLY A 469 10.07 17.51 -16.79
N ARG A 470 10.38 18.75 -17.19
CA ARG A 470 9.69 19.38 -18.33
C ARG A 470 9.87 18.62 -19.66
N ASN A 471 11.01 17.94 -19.80
CA ASN A 471 11.40 17.22 -21.01
C ASN A 471 11.23 15.70 -20.90
N LEU A 472 10.63 15.21 -19.80
CA LEU A 472 10.40 13.79 -19.54
C LEU A 472 8.91 13.48 -19.56
N THR A 473 8.54 12.32 -20.09
CA THR A 473 7.16 11.81 -20.09
C THR A 473 6.59 11.84 -18.66
N PRO A 474 5.33 12.30 -18.46
CA PRO A 474 4.33 12.57 -19.49
C PRO A 474 4.28 14.01 -20.02
N SER A 475 5.11 14.93 -19.51
CA SER A 475 5.02 16.37 -19.80
C SER A 475 5.02 16.74 -21.30
N PRO A 476 6.03 16.34 -22.11
CA PRO A 476 6.06 16.70 -23.52
C PRO A 476 4.97 16.01 -24.34
N ASP A 477 4.53 14.82 -23.92
CA ASP A 477 3.54 14.01 -24.63
C ASP A 477 2.13 14.59 -24.46
N LEU A 478 1.78 14.99 -23.23
CA LEU A 478 0.55 15.73 -22.94
C LEU A 478 0.51 17.06 -23.70
N ARG A 479 1.60 17.82 -23.65
CA ARG A 479 1.74 19.08 -24.40
C ARG A 479 1.48 18.86 -25.90
N LYS A 480 2.14 17.86 -26.49
CA LYS A 480 1.99 17.53 -27.91
C LYS A 480 0.55 17.16 -28.24
N ALA A 481 -0.09 16.34 -27.41
CA ALA A 481 -1.47 15.93 -27.60
C ALA A 481 -2.45 17.11 -27.62
N TYR A 482 -2.34 18.05 -26.69
CA TYR A 482 -3.20 19.25 -26.68
C TYR A 482 -3.04 20.11 -27.94
N PHE A 483 -1.81 20.30 -28.42
CA PHE A 483 -1.61 21.05 -29.64
C PHE A 483 -2.18 20.33 -30.87
N THR A 484 -2.45 19.02 -30.84
CA THR A 484 -3.16 18.39 -31.97
C THR A 484 -4.63 18.80 -32.09
N ILE A 485 -5.26 19.29 -31.01
CA ILE A 485 -6.70 19.61 -30.97
C ILE A 485 -7.02 21.11 -30.89
N GLY A 486 -6.04 21.96 -30.56
CA GLY A 486 -6.30 23.40 -30.46
C GLY A 486 -5.12 24.22 -29.96
N ASP A 487 -5.34 25.52 -29.83
CA ASP A 487 -4.36 26.45 -29.28
C ASP A 487 -4.57 26.62 -27.77
N TYR A 488 -3.50 26.42 -27.01
CA TYR A 488 -3.50 26.43 -25.54
C TYR A 488 -2.31 27.25 -25.01
N ASN A 489 -2.48 27.75 -23.79
CA ASN A 489 -1.34 28.12 -22.93
C ASN A 489 -1.03 26.92 -22.04
N ILE A 490 0.04 26.18 -22.34
CA ILE A 490 0.44 25.01 -21.56
C ILE A 490 1.61 25.41 -20.68
N ILE A 491 1.43 25.42 -19.36
CA ILE A 491 2.49 25.63 -18.39
C ILE A 491 2.94 24.27 -17.89
N ILE A 492 4.22 23.95 -18.06
CA ILE A 492 4.83 22.79 -17.43
C ILE A 492 5.63 23.26 -16.22
N VAL A 493 5.32 22.71 -15.06
CA VAL A 493 6.08 22.94 -13.83
C VAL A 493 7.28 22.01 -13.82
N ASP A 494 8.48 22.58 -13.76
CA ASP A 494 9.74 21.84 -13.65
C ASP A 494 10.30 21.98 -12.24
N TYR A 495 10.12 20.93 -11.45
CA TYR A 495 10.71 20.79 -10.13
C TYR A 495 11.61 19.54 -10.06
N GLY A 496 11.98 18.98 -11.22
CA GLY A 496 12.72 17.72 -11.33
C GLY A 496 14.06 17.72 -10.58
N GLU A 497 14.71 18.89 -10.46
CA GLU A 497 15.93 19.04 -9.66
C GLU A 497 15.72 18.73 -8.16
N ALA A 498 14.50 18.89 -7.66
CA ALA A 498 14.13 18.59 -6.27
C ALA A 498 13.78 17.12 -6.02
N VAL A 499 13.55 16.34 -7.08
CA VAL A 499 13.03 14.95 -7.01
C VAL A 499 13.74 14.00 -7.99
N ARG A 500 15.08 14.11 -8.06
CA ARG A 500 15.99 13.24 -8.85
C ARG A 500 17.08 12.64 -7.96
N GLU A 501 17.72 11.55 -8.39
CA GLU A 501 18.88 11.02 -7.68
C GLU A 501 20.06 12.02 -7.66
N PRO A 502 20.78 12.17 -6.52
CA PRO A 502 20.64 11.48 -5.22
C PRO A 502 19.67 12.16 -4.22
N CYS A 503 18.91 13.18 -4.65
CA CYS A 503 18.05 14.06 -3.83
C CYS A 503 16.77 13.42 -3.29
N LEU A 504 16.71 12.09 -3.25
CA LEU A 504 15.46 11.35 -3.06
C LEU A 504 14.89 11.49 -1.64
N SER A 505 15.74 11.80 -0.66
CA SER A 505 15.37 12.10 0.73
C SER A 505 14.38 13.27 0.86
N GLN A 506 14.32 14.17 -0.12
CA GLN A 506 13.49 15.39 -0.06
C GLN A 506 12.06 15.17 -0.58
N ILE A 507 11.72 13.96 -1.05
CA ILE A 507 10.40 13.64 -1.60
C ILE A 507 9.25 13.95 -0.64
N GLU A 508 9.51 13.96 0.68
CA GLU A 508 8.51 14.26 1.68
C GLU A 508 8.10 15.76 1.69
N TRP A 509 9.04 16.68 1.50
CA TRP A 509 8.81 18.12 1.70
C TRP A 509 8.92 18.94 0.41
N ALA A 510 9.76 18.54 -0.55
CA ALA A 510 9.99 19.27 -1.78
C ALA A 510 8.72 19.45 -2.63
N PRO A 511 7.83 18.45 -2.78
CA PRO A 511 6.54 18.64 -3.46
C PRO A 511 5.66 19.71 -2.80
N ARG A 512 5.64 19.79 -1.46
CA ARG A 512 4.89 20.83 -0.72
C ARG A 512 5.48 22.21 -0.97
N PHE A 513 6.80 22.33 -0.90
CA PHE A 513 7.49 23.58 -1.20
C PHE A 513 7.30 24.02 -2.66
N ALA A 514 7.36 23.07 -3.61
CA ALA A 514 7.07 23.34 -5.01
C ALA A 514 5.62 23.78 -5.23
N SER A 515 4.66 23.21 -4.50
CA SER A 515 3.24 23.63 -4.53
C SER A 515 3.05 25.08 -4.06
N LEU A 516 3.81 25.53 -3.06
CA LEU A 516 3.84 26.95 -2.67
C LEU A 516 4.36 27.85 -3.81
N CYS A 517 5.39 27.42 -4.52
CA CYS A 517 5.93 28.19 -5.64
C CYS A 517 4.99 28.20 -6.85
N ILE A 518 4.29 27.09 -7.11
CA ILE A 518 3.22 27.05 -8.12
C ILE A 518 2.10 28.03 -7.71
N ALA A 519 1.66 28.03 -6.45
CA ALA A 519 0.64 28.97 -6.00
C ALA A 519 1.06 30.44 -6.19
N GLN A 520 2.35 30.78 -6.02
CA GLN A 520 2.88 32.11 -6.35
C GLN A 520 2.74 32.43 -7.85
N LEU A 521 3.06 31.49 -8.74
CA LEU A 521 2.83 31.66 -10.19
C LEU A 521 1.35 31.90 -10.49
N ILE A 522 0.45 31.11 -9.90
CA ILE A 522 -0.98 31.24 -10.15
C ILE A 522 -1.50 32.61 -9.70
N LYS A 523 -1.05 33.09 -8.53
CA LYS A 523 -1.36 34.45 -8.06
C LYS A 523 -0.78 35.53 -8.98
N TYR A 524 0.43 35.32 -9.50
CA TYR A 524 1.03 36.23 -10.48
C TYR A 524 0.16 36.32 -11.74
N ILE A 525 -0.23 35.18 -12.33
CA ILE A 525 -1.08 35.14 -13.53
C ILE A 525 -2.44 35.77 -13.22
N ALA A 526 -3.10 35.37 -12.13
CA ALA A 526 -4.44 35.87 -11.78
C ALA A 526 -4.49 37.40 -11.60
N ASN A 527 -3.41 38.00 -11.08
CA ASN A 527 -3.32 39.45 -10.87
C ASN A 527 -2.71 40.21 -12.07
N HIS A 528 -2.29 39.52 -13.11
CA HIS A 528 -1.68 40.13 -14.28
C HIS A 528 -2.75 40.68 -15.25
N PRO A 529 -2.59 41.86 -15.87
CA PRO A 529 -3.60 42.43 -16.79
C PRO A 529 -3.91 41.56 -18.02
N ARG A 530 -2.95 40.74 -18.46
CA ARG A 530 -3.12 39.73 -19.52
C ARG A 530 -3.48 38.34 -19.00
N GLY A 531 -3.58 38.15 -17.69
CA GLY A 531 -3.76 36.84 -17.08
C GLY A 531 -5.22 36.43 -16.99
N ILE A 532 -5.45 35.33 -16.28
CA ILE A 532 -6.78 34.75 -16.08
C ILE A 532 -6.90 34.21 -14.65
N ALA A 533 -8.12 34.20 -14.11
CA ALA A 533 -8.38 33.67 -12.78
C ALA A 533 -8.14 32.15 -12.72
N PRO A 534 -7.82 31.58 -11.55
CA PRO A 534 -7.62 30.15 -11.36
C PRO A 534 -8.84 29.31 -11.77
N ASP A 535 -10.04 29.89 -11.72
CA ASP A 535 -11.33 29.30 -12.09
C ASP A 535 -11.38 28.80 -13.53
N TYR A 536 -10.49 29.31 -14.40
CA TYR A 536 -10.40 28.95 -15.81
C TYR A 536 -9.16 28.11 -16.15
N MET A 537 -8.45 27.60 -15.13
CA MET A 537 -7.26 26.77 -15.31
C MET A 537 -7.60 25.29 -15.09
N HIS A 538 -6.98 24.41 -15.89
CA HIS A 538 -7.04 22.97 -15.72
C HIS A 538 -5.65 22.43 -15.35
N PHE A 539 -5.52 21.93 -14.13
CA PHE A 539 -4.34 21.25 -13.59
C PHE A 539 -4.36 19.77 -13.91
N ILE A 540 -3.23 19.23 -14.38
CA ILE A 540 -3.06 17.82 -14.73
C ILE A 540 -1.82 17.33 -13.99
N GLY A 541 -2.05 16.58 -12.91
CA GLY A 541 -0.99 16.10 -12.04
C GLY A 541 -0.81 14.60 -12.18
N TYR A 542 0.42 14.14 -12.39
CA TYR A 542 0.75 12.70 -12.43
C TYR A 542 1.47 12.25 -11.16
N SER A 543 1.04 11.12 -10.58
CA SER A 543 1.64 10.54 -9.37
C SER A 543 1.64 11.58 -8.24
N VAL A 544 2.80 11.92 -7.65
CA VAL A 544 2.92 13.01 -6.66
C VAL A 544 2.41 14.37 -7.17
N GLY A 545 2.47 14.63 -8.48
CA GLY A 545 1.96 15.86 -9.09
C GLY A 545 0.45 16.04 -8.95
N ALA A 546 -0.30 14.94 -8.77
CA ALA A 546 -1.74 15.00 -8.49
C ALA A 546 -1.99 15.66 -7.12
N HIS A 547 -1.30 15.22 -6.07
CA HIS A 547 -1.39 15.82 -4.74
C HIS A 547 -0.84 17.25 -4.71
N MET A 548 0.21 17.54 -5.48
CA MET A 548 0.69 18.92 -5.64
C MET A 548 -0.38 19.85 -6.22
N SER A 549 -1.24 19.35 -7.12
CA SER A 549 -2.35 20.14 -7.66
C SER A 549 -3.36 20.54 -6.58
N GLY A 550 -3.69 19.62 -5.66
CA GLY A 550 -4.53 19.92 -4.50
C GLY A 550 -3.86 20.86 -3.49
N LEU A 551 -2.58 20.62 -3.18
CA LEU A 551 -1.80 21.49 -2.30
C LEU A 551 -1.71 22.95 -2.80
N VAL A 552 -1.68 23.17 -4.11
CA VAL A 552 -1.74 24.53 -4.68
C VAL A 552 -3.04 25.23 -4.31
N ALA A 553 -4.18 24.52 -4.35
CA ALA A 553 -5.48 25.06 -3.97
C ALA A 553 -5.49 25.53 -2.50
N ASN A 554 -4.86 24.76 -1.60
CA ASN A 554 -4.74 25.09 -0.18
C ASN A 554 -3.94 26.38 0.10
N TYR A 555 -3.14 26.85 -0.86
CA TYR A 555 -2.42 28.13 -0.76
C TYR A 555 -3.17 29.31 -1.38
N LEU A 556 -4.31 29.10 -2.05
CA LEU A 556 -5.14 30.16 -2.62
C LEU A 556 -6.17 30.63 -1.59
N LYS A 557 -6.28 31.94 -1.40
CA LYS A 557 -7.32 32.54 -0.55
C LYS A 557 -8.64 32.59 -1.33
N PRO A 558 -9.82 32.60 -0.67
CA PRO A 558 -11.10 32.67 -1.37
C PRO A 558 -11.23 33.83 -2.38
N LYS A 559 -10.64 35.00 -2.07
CA LYS A 559 -10.61 36.16 -2.97
C LYS A 559 -9.68 36.03 -4.18
N GLU A 560 -8.79 35.04 -4.18
CA GLU A 560 -7.81 34.77 -5.25
C GLU A 560 -8.38 33.79 -6.29
N GLY A 561 -9.59 33.25 -6.06
CA GLY A 561 -10.28 32.30 -6.95
C GLY A 561 -10.12 30.84 -6.51
N LYS A 562 -10.88 29.95 -7.15
CA LYS A 562 -10.79 28.49 -6.95
C LYS A 562 -10.31 27.85 -8.25
N ILE A 563 -9.47 26.82 -8.19
CA ILE A 563 -9.01 26.15 -9.42
C ILE A 563 -10.21 25.61 -10.20
N GLY A 564 -10.22 25.81 -11.51
CA GLY A 564 -11.26 25.31 -12.42
C GLY A 564 -11.38 23.80 -12.36
N ARG A 565 -10.36 23.09 -12.86
CA ARG A 565 -10.34 21.62 -12.89
C ARG A 565 -9.00 21.08 -12.42
N ILE A 566 -9.02 19.98 -11.67
CA ILE A 566 -7.84 19.15 -11.42
C ILE A 566 -8.11 17.74 -11.94
N THR A 567 -7.28 17.26 -12.88
CA THR A 567 -7.20 15.83 -13.20
C THR A 567 -6.02 15.20 -12.47
N GLY A 568 -6.31 14.22 -11.60
CA GLY A 568 -5.30 13.37 -10.96
C GLY A 568 -5.04 12.10 -11.77
N LEU A 569 -3.82 11.95 -12.28
CA LEU A 569 -3.38 10.76 -13.01
C LEU A 569 -2.62 9.83 -12.07
N ASP A 570 -3.32 8.80 -11.60
CA ASP A 570 -2.89 7.78 -10.63
C ASP A 570 -2.15 8.41 -9.42
N PRO A 571 -2.86 9.23 -8.60
CA PRO A 571 -2.29 9.88 -7.42
C PRO A 571 -1.60 8.86 -6.52
N THR A 572 -0.40 9.15 -6.03
CA THR A 572 0.40 8.13 -5.35
C THR A 572 0.00 7.91 -3.89
N ILE A 573 0.00 6.67 -3.43
CA ILE A 573 -0.27 6.36 -2.01
C ILE A 573 0.91 6.69 -1.09
N PHE A 574 2.14 6.79 -1.61
CA PHE A 574 3.31 7.05 -0.78
C PHE A 574 3.30 8.48 -0.25
N VAL A 575 3.55 8.67 1.05
CA VAL A 575 3.49 9.96 1.76
C VAL A 575 2.07 10.55 1.92
N TYR A 576 1.09 10.11 1.10
CA TYR A 576 -0.26 10.68 0.95
C TYR A 576 -1.39 9.65 1.17
N ALA A 577 -1.24 8.78 2.19
CA ALA A 577 -2.22 7.73 2.53
C ALA A 577 -3.13 8.10 3.73
N GLY A 578 -3.27 9.39 4.03
CA GLY A 578 -3.98 9.87 5.21
C GLY A 578 -5.49 10.01 4.99
N SER A 579 -6.21 10.33 6.07
CA SER A 579 -7.55 10.92 6.01
C SER A 579 -7.46 12.47 6.09
N ASN A 580 -6.33 13.04 5.67
CA ASN A 580 -6.06 14.46 5.86
C ASN A 580 -6.23 15.21 4.54
N ASN A 581 -7.45 15.70 4.32
CA ASN A 581 -7.85 16.46 3.13
C ASN A 581 -6.92 17.66 2.85
N SER A 582 -6.26 18.23 3.86
CA SER A 582 -5.31 19.34 3.65
C SER A 582 -3.99 18.94 2.96
N ARG A 583 -3.73 17.64 2.79
CA ARG A 583 -2.48 17.11 2.22
C ARG A 583 -2.68 16.24 0.98
N ASP A 584 -3.85 15.64 0.85
CA ASP A 584 -4.18 14.72 -0.23
C ASP A 584 -5.00 15.47 -1.30
N LEU A 585 -5.16 14.89 -2.49
CA LEU A 585 -6.02 15.49 -3.51
C LEU A 585 -7.47 15.17 -3.14
N ASP A 586 -8.32 16.18 -3.02
CA ASP A 586 -9.72 15.99 -2.64
C ASP A 586 -10.69 16.89 -3.44
N PRO A 587 -12.01 16.60 -3.42
CA PRO A 587 -12.99 17.33 -4.24
C PRO A 587 -13.08 18.83 -3.90
N SER A 588 -12.66 19.24 -2.70
CA SER A 588 -12.68 20.65 -2.28
C SER A 588 -11.62 21.50 -3.00
N ASP A 589 -10.58 20.91 -3.58
CA ASP A 589 -9.43 21.61 -4.19
C ASP A 589 -9.77 22.38 -5.47
N ALA A 590 -10.81 21.98 -6.21
CA ALA A 590 -11.21 22.64 -7.45
C ALA A 590 -12.74 22.68 -7.63
N HIS A 591 -13.23 23.40 -8.63
CA HIS A 591 -14.65 23.34 -9.02
C HIS A 591 -15.00 21.94 -9.56
N PHE A 592 -14.04 21.26 -10.19
CA PHE A 592 -14.18 19.87 -10.60
C PHE A 592 -12.84 19.12 -10.43
N VAL A 593 -12.91 17.90 -9.91
CA VAL A 593 -11.75 17.04 -9.66
C VAL A 593 -12.07 15.66 -10.21
N ASP A 594 -11.32 15.20 -11.19
CA ASP A 594 -11.46 13.86 -11.74
C ASP A 594 -10.17 13.06 -11.61
N ILE A 595 -10.27 11.82 -11.13
CA ILE A 595 -9.11 11.00 -10.82
C ILE A 595 -9.15 9.72 -11.65
N LEU A 596 -8.02 9.38 -12.28
CA LEU A 596 -7.85 8.16 -13.05
C LEU A 596 -6.93 7.21 -12.28
N HIS A 597 -7.46 6.05 -11.91
CA HIS A 597 -6.77 5.02 -11.14
C HIS A 597 -6.30 3.90 -12.05
N SER A 598 -4.99 3.62 -12.09
CA SER A 598 -4.39 2.53 -12.89
C SER A 598 -3.50 1.58 -12.10
N SER A 599 -3.01 1.97 -10.92
CA SER A 599 -2.27 1.09 -9.99
C SER A 599 -2.73 1.24 -8.53
N ALA A 600 -4.03 1.46 -8.34
CA ALA A 600 -4.69 1.59 -7.05
C ALA A 600 -4.35 0.43 -6.12
N GLY A 601 -3.90 0.76 -4.90
CA GLY A 601 -3.55 -0.19 -3.85
C GLY A 601 -2.11 -0.72 -3.92
N ILE A 602 -1.32 -0.32 -4.93
CA ILE A 602 0.09 -0.73 -5.09
C ILE A 602 1.00 0.51 -5.08
N LEU A 603 0.89 1.38 -6.10
CA LEU A 603 1.62 2.65 -6.15
C LEU A 603 0.66 3.86 -6.17
N GLY A 604 -0.58 3.65 -6.63
CA GLY A 604 -1.67 4.63 -6.63
C GLY A 604 -2.63 4.50 -5.43
N GLN A 605 -3.31 5.60 -5.09
CA GLN A 605 -4.33 5.66 -4.04
C GLN A 605 -5.55 4.83 -4.44
N TRP A 606 -6.11 4.05 -3.51
CA TRP A 606 -7.31 3.24 -3.78
C TRP A 606 -8.62 3.99 -3.59
N ARG A 607 -8.64 4.94 -2.64
CA ARG A 607 -9.87 5.62 -2.24
C ARG A 607 -10.33 6.59 -3.33
N PRO A 608 -11.64 6.69 -3.59
CA PRO A 608 -12.20 7.80 -4.35
C PRO A 608 -11.81 9.12 -3.68
N GLY A 609 -11.18 10.01 -4.42
CA GLY A 609 -10.72 11.32 -3.94
C GLY A 609 -11.23 12.47 -4.81
N GLY A 610 -11.94 12.18 -5.89
CA GLY A 610 -12.45 13.17 -6.82
C GLY A 610 -13.94 13.44 -6.67
N HIS A 611 -14.40 14.41 -7.43
CA HIS A 611 -15.79 14.49 -7.81
C HIS A 611 -16.18 13.27 -8.66
N ALA A 612 -15.31 12.86 -9.59
CA ALA A 612 -15.45 11.65 -10.40
C ALA A 612 -14.17 10.80 -10.36
N ASP A 613 -14.30 9.52 -10.04
CA ASP A 613 -13.17 8.58 -9.96
C ASP A 613 -13.32 7.47 -10.99
N PHE A 614 -12.30 7.27 -11.81
CA PHE A 614 -12.29 6.30 -12.91
C PHE A 614 -11.28 5.18 -12.65
N TYR A 615 -11.77 3.96 -12.44
CA TYR A 615 -10.94 2.78 -12.22
C TYR A 615 -10.71 2.05 -13.55
N ILE A 616 -9.52 2.22 -14.09
CA ILE A 616 -9.14 1.70 -15.41
C ILE A 616 -8.82 0.21 -15.29
N ASN A 617 -9.57 -0.62 -16.02
CA ASN A 617 -9.48 -2.08 -15.96
C ASN A 617 -9.62 -2.65 -14.54
N GLY A 618 -10.41 -1.98 -13.68
CA GLY A 618 -10.56 -2.34 -12.27
C GLY A 618 -9.56 -1.62 -11.34
N GLY A 619 -8.66 -0.83 -11.89
CA GLY A 619 -7.84 0.14 -11.16
C GLY A 619 -6.45 -0.32 -10.73
N THR A 620 -6.14 -1.62 -10.81
CA THR A 620 -4.88 -2.16 -10.24
C THR A 620 -3.92 -2.75 -11.27
N SER A 621 -4.43 -3.41 -12.32
CA SER A 621 -3.58 -4.06 -13.32
C SER A 621 -4.07 -3.73 -14.73
N GLN A 622 -3.13 -3.37 -15.59
CA GLN A 622 -3.41 -2.82 -16.90
C GLN A 622 -3.03 -3.80 -18.01
N PRO A 623 -3.92 -4.03 -19.00
CA PRO A 623 -3.63 -4.87 -20.15
C PRO A 623 -2.35 -4.42 -20.86
N GLY A 624 -1.49 -5.39 -21.18
CA GLY A 624 -0.20 -5.14 -21.84
C GLY A 624 0.96 -4.82 -20.90
N CYS A 625 0.77 -4.87 -19.57
CA CYS A 625 1.83 -4.71 -18.58
C CYS A 625 2.47 -6.02 -18.07
N GLY A 626 2.03 -7.19 -18.56
CA GLY A 626 2.67 -8.48 -18.23
C GLY A 626 4.11 -8.56 -18.77
N SER A 627 5.09 -8.29 -17.92
CA SER A 627 6.52 -8.38 -18.23
C SER A 627 7.19 -9.55 -17.49
N SER A 628 8.45 -9.84 -17.82
CA SER A 628 9.23 -10.92 -17.21
C SER A 628 9.57 -10.71 -15.73
N THR A 629 9.29 -9.53 -15.16
CA THR A 629 9.47 -9.25 -13.73
C THR A 629 8.27 -8.51 -13.13
N LEU A 630 7.97 -8.82 -11.87
CA LEU A 630 6.92 -8.17 -11.07
C LEU A 630 7.13 -6.64 -11.03
N PHE A 631 8.37 -6.20 -10.86
CA PHE A 631 8.73 -4.78 -10.82
C PHE A 631 8.42 -4.00 -12.09
N GLN A 632 8.70 -4.60 -13.26
CA GLN A 632 8.35 -3.97 -14.52
C GLN A 632 6.84 -3.94 -14.74
N THR A 633 6.13 -4.94 -14.22
CA THR A 633 4.67 -5.00 -14.27
C THR A 633 4.05 -3.89 -13.43
N LEU A 634 4.43 -3.75 -12.16
CA LEU A 634 3.91 -2.72 -11.25
C LEU A 634 4.21 -1.29 -11.72
N ALA A 635 5.42 -1.04 -12.24
CA ALA A 635 5.76 0.25 -12.80
C ALA A 635 5.04 0.55 -14.12
N CYS A 636 4.80 -0.48 -14.93
CA CYS A 636 3.98 -0.34 -16.13
C CYS A 636 2.55 0.04 -15.74
N ASP A 637 1.96 -0.63 -14.75
CA ASP A 637 0.59 -0.35 -14.28
C ASP A 637 0.44 1.10 -13.79
N HIS A 638 1.41 1.63 -13.03
CA HIS A 638 1.40 3.03 -12.56
C HIS A 638 1.59 4.03 -13.71
N THR A 639 2.46 3.74 -14.68
CA THR A 639 2.72 4.64 -15.80
C THR A 639 1.64 4.63 -16.87
N LYS A 640 0.84 3.56 -16.96
CA LYS A 640 -0.19 3.36 -18.00
C LYS A 640 -1.33 4.37 -17.99
N VAL A 641 -1.62 5.02 -16.86
CA VAL A 641 -2.60 6.13 -16.83
C VAL A 641 -2.27 7.24 -17.83
N THR A 642 -0.97 7.50 -18.06
CA THR A 642 -0.52 8.62 -18.89
C THR A 642 -0.88 8.45 -20.37
N PRO A 643 -0.58 7.31 -21.05
CA PRO A 643 -1.03 7.10 -22.41
C PRO A 643 -2.56 6.99 -22.54
N TYR A 644 -3.29 6.52 -21.51
CA TYR A 644 -4.76 6.54 -21.55
C TYR A 644 -5.31 7.97 -21.58
N PHE A 645 -4.82 8.84 -20.70
CA PHE A 645 -5.24 10.24 -20.69
C PHE A 645 -4.80 10.97 -21.98
N ILE A 646 -3.57 10.74 -22.46
CA ILE A 646 -3.09 11.31 -23.73
C ILE A 646 -3.99 10.91 -24.90
N GLU A 647 -4.35 9.63 -25.00
CA GLU A 647 -5.28 9.18 -26.05
C GLU A 647 -6.67 9.79 -25.85
N SER A 648 -7.12 9.99 -24.61
CA SER A 648 -8.44 10.59 -24.33
C SER A 648 -8.60 12.00 -24.92
N ILE A 649 -7.52 12.77 -25.05
CA ILE A 649 -7.51 14.11 -25.64
C ILE A 649 -7.94 14.08 -27.12
N THR A 650 -7.49 13.05 -27.84
CA THR A 650 -7.62 12.97 -29.32
C THR A 650 -8.59 11.90 -29.79
N SER A 651 -9.04 11.01 -28.91
CA SER A 651 -9.87 9.86 -29.26
C SER A 651 -11.28 10.29 -29.65
N LYS A 652 -11.67 9.98 -30.90
CA LYS A 652 -13.06 10.11 -31.36
C LYS A 652 -13.98 9.03 -30.79
N LYS A 653 -13.43 7.87 -30.42
CA LYS A 653 -14.19 6.75 -29.86
C LYS A 653 -14.54 7.01 -28.39
N GLY A 654 -13.61 7.60 -27.65
CA GLY A 654 -13.76 7.90 -26.23
C GLY A 654 -13.55 6.70 -25.31
N PHE A 655 -13.17 6.99 -24.07
CA PHE A 655 -13.07 6.04 -22.97
C PHE A 655 -14.36 6.06 -22.17
N TRP A 656 -15.35 5.30 -22.60
CA TRP A 656 -16.66 5.29 -21.95
C TRP A 656 -16.64 4.42 -20.69
N ALA A 657 -16.94 5.05 -19.56
CA ALA A 657 -16.94 4.44 -18.25
C ALA A 657 -18.38 4.36 -17.71
N GLY A 658 -18.72 3.24 -17.10
CA GLY A 658 -20.02 3.03 -16.49
C GLY A 658 -19.93 3.15 -14.97
N PRO A 659 -20.93 3.75 -14.28
CA PRO A 659 -20.95 3.75 -12.84
C PRO A 659 -21.13 2.33 -12.34
N CYS A 660 -20.48 2.02 -11.22
CA CYS A 660 -20.79 0.81 -10.51
C CYS A 660 -20.65 1.00 -9.00
N SER A 661 -21.53 0.34 -8.26
CA SER A 661 -21.61 0.46 -6.80
C SER A 661 -20.34 -0.01 -6.10
N THR A 662 -19.64 -0.98 -6.68
CA THR A 662 -18.40 -1.54 -6.14
C THR A 662 -17.50 -2.07 -7.26
N LEU A 663 -16.18 -2.08 -7.02
CA LEU A 663 -15.22 -2.76 -7.91
C LEU A 663 -15.59 -4.22 -8.11
N PHE A 664 -16.11 -4.81 -7.04
CA PHE A 664 -16.61 -6.16 -7.01
C PHE A 664 -17.67 -6.44 -8.10
N SER A 665 -18.71 -5.60 -8.15
CA SER A 665 -19.79 -5.71 -9.14
C SER A 665 -19.27 -5.53 -10.57
N TYR A 666 -18.21 -4.72 -10.74
CA TYR A 666 -17.57 -4.50 -12.03
C TYR A 666 -16.80 -5.72 -12.53
N LEU A 667 -15.99 -6.34 -11.68
CA LEU A 667 -15.20 -7.52 -12.05
C LEU A 667 -16.07 -8.73 -12.42
N LEU A 668 -17.22 -8.88 -11.78
CA LEU A 668 -18.19 -9.94 -12.10
C LEU A 668 -19.07 -9.62 -13.33
N GLY A 669 -18.93 -8.44 -13.93
CA GLY A 669 -19.76 -8.00 -15.04
C GLY A 669 -21.23 -7.77 -14.66
N TRP A 670 -21.52 -7.57 -13.38
CA TRP A 670 -22.86 -7.35 -12.84
C TRP A 670 -23.33 -5.90 -12.94
N CYS A 671 -22.44 -4.99 -13.33
CA CYS A 671 -22.82 -3.62 -13.66
C CYS A 671 -23.47 -3.60 -15.03
N GLU A 672 -24.76 -3.27 -15.07
CA GLU A 672 -25.46 -2.91 -16.30
C GLU A 672 -25.81 -1.42 -16.28
N PRO A 673 -24.81 -0.53 -16.45
CA PRO A 673 -25.06 0.91 -16.50
C PRO A 673 -25.97 1.21 -17.69
N LYS A 674 -26.97 2.07 -17.50
CA LYS A 674 -27.80 2.51 -18.61
C LYS A 674 -26.95 3.37 -19.54
N ASP A 675 -27.37 3.44 -20.80
CA ASP A 675 -26.73 4.30 -21.79
C ASP A 675 -26.65 5.77 -21.35
N SER A 676 -27.65 6.23 -20.58
CA SER A 676 -27.72 7.57 -19.95
C SER A 676 -26.70 7.81 -18.84
N ASP A 677 -26.17 6.75 -18.24
CA ASP A 677 -25.33 6.82 -17.05
C ASP A 677 -23.84 6.72 -17.42
N MET A 678 -23.53 6.48 -18.70
CA MET A 678 -22.17 6.36 -19.21
C MET A 678 -21.48 7.73 -19.27
N VAL A 679 -20.26 7.81 -18.77
CA VAL A 679 -19.45 9.04 -18.69
C VAL A 679 -18.14 8.85 -19.44
N LEU A 680 -17.68 9.88 -20.15
CA LEU A 680 -16.36 9.87 -20.77
C LEU A 680 -15.26 10.08 -19.71
N MET A 681 -14.32 9.15 -19.61
CA MET A 681 -13.09 9.34 -18.85
C MET A 681 -12.08 10.19 -19.65
N GLY A 682 -11.37 11.08 -18.95
CA GLY A 682 -10.24 11.84 -19.50
C GLY A 682 -10.59 13.29 -19.83
N GLU A 683 -9.92 13.89 -20.82
CA GLU A 683 -10.04 15.34 -21.10
C GLU A 683 -11.48 15.80 -21.33
N HIS A 684 -12.30 15.00 -22.03
CA HIS A 684 -13.69 15.34 -22.36
C HIS A 684 -14.71 14.89 -21.30
N CYS A 685 -14.27 14.64 -20.07
CA CYS A 685 -15.15 14.32 -18.95
C CYS A 685 -16.16 15.46 -18.69
N PRO A 686 -17.48 15.17 -18.62
CA PRO A 686 -18.50 16.15 -18.26
C PRO A 686 -18.26 16.76 -16.88
N TRP A 687 -18.51 18.06 -16.75
CA TRP A 687 -18.25 18.80 -15.50
C TRP A 687 -19.18 18.38 -14.36
N GLU A 688 -20.34 17.83 -14.70
CA GLU A 688 -21.37 17.35 -13.79
C GLU A 688 -21.14 15.89 -13.36
N ALA A 689 -20.14 15.20 -13.91
CA ALA A 689 -19.85 13.82 -13.58
C ALA A 689 -19.55 13.68 -12.08
N ARG A 690 -20.28 12.83 -11.38
CA ARG A 690 -20.07 12.55 -9.95
C ARG A 690 -20.12 11.07 -9.66
N GLY A 691 -19.20 10.58 -8.84
CA GLY A 691 -19.18 9.21 -8.34
C GLY A 691 -18.06 8.34 -8.93
N VAL A 692 -18.21 7.03 -8.77
CA VAL A 692 -17.20 6.02 -9.13
C VAL A 692 -17.59 5.32 -10.42
N PHE A 693 -16.67 5.32 -11.37
CA PHE A 693 -16.84 4.79 -12.71
C PHE A 693 -15.75 3.77 -13.04
N TYR A 694 -16.10 2.79 -13.87
CA TYR A 694 -15.17 1.76 -14.33
C TYR A 694 -15.10 1.75 -15.84
N VAL A 695 -13.88 1.58 -16.37
CA VAL A 695 -13.61 1.59 -17.81
C VAL A 695 -12.74 0.41 -18.20
N THR A 696 -13.00 -0.17 -19.37
CA THR A 696 -12.12 -1.21 -19.97
C THR A 696 -11.34 -0.63 -21.14
N THR A 697 -10.09 -1.05 -21.29
CA THR A 697 -9.20 -0.61 -22.37
C THR A 697 -8.59 -1.80 -23.11
N ASN A 698 -8.08 -1.57 -24.33
CA ASN A 698 -7.21 -2.54 -25.00
C ASN A 698 -5.82 -2.58 -24.34
N GLY A 699 -5.03 -3.63 -24.61
CA GLY A 699 -3.63 -3.73 -24.14
C GLY A 699 -2.61 -2.96 -24.98
N LYS A 700 -2.99 -2.52 -26.18
CA LYS A 700 -2.18 -1.70 -27.08
C LYS A 700 -3.03 -0.58 -27.65
N ALA A 701 -2.37 0.51 -28.06
CA ALA A 701 -3.02 1.63 -28.72
C ALA A 701 -3.64 1.18 -30.07
N PRO A 702 -4.82 1.71 -30.48
CA PRO A 702 -5.68 2.59 -29.69
C PRO A 702 -6.30 1.86 -28.50
N TYR A 703 -6.13 2.42 -27.31
CA TYR A 703 -6.58 1.88 -26.04
C TYR A 703 -8.09 2.04 -25.85
N ALA A 704 -8.66 3.12 -26.38
CA ALA A 704 -10.08 3.43 -26.31
C ALA A 704 -10.90 2.39 -27.08
N ARG A 705 -11.85 1.75 -26.39
CA ARG A 705 -12.75 0.76 -26.98
C ARG A 705 -13.97 1.38 -27.66
N GLY A 706 -14.30 2.64 -27.33
CA GLY A 706 -15.51 3.30 -27.78
C GLY A 706 -16.74 2.96 -26.95
N TYR A 707 -17.89 3.48 -27.36
CA TYR A 707 -19.15 3.29 -26.64
C TYR A 707 -19.53 1.79 -26.61
N PRO A 708 -19.84 1.21 -25.44
CA PRO A 708 -20.18 -0.21 -25.34
C PRO A 708 -21.56 -0.56 -25.96
N GLY A 709 -22.44 0.42 -26.14
CA GLY A 709 -23.75 0.23 -26.78
C GLY A 709 -23.68 0.03 -28.29
N LYS A 710 -23.66 -1.24 -28.72
CA LYS A 710 -24.22 -1.84 -29.97
C LYS A 710 -23.71 -3.25 -30.27
N THR A 711 -23.05 -3.94 -29.33
CA THR A 711 -22.67 -5.36 -29.45
C THR A 711 -23.58 -6.35 -28.71
N ARG A 712 -24.61 -5.88 -27.98
CA ARG A 712 -25.59 -6.75 -27.28
C ARG A 712 -26.58 -7.50 -28.20
N ARG A 713 -26.54 -7.31 -29.53
CA ARG A 713 -27.47 -7.97 -30.48
C ARG A 713 -26.88 -9.05 -31.40
N PHE A 714 -25.56 -9.33 -31.35
CA PHE A 714 -24.92 -10.20 -32.35
C PHE A 714 -24.66 -11.66 -31.93
N ALA A 715 -25.13 -12.12 -30.77
CA ALA A 715 -25.05 -13.55 -30.39
C ALA A 715 -26.36 -14.33 -30.59
N ARG A 716 -27.41 -13.70 -31.14
CA ARG A 716 -28.70 -14.35 -31.46
C ARG A 716 -29.30 -13.72 -32.73
N ASN A 717 -28.75 -14.07 -33.89
CA ASN A 717 -29.50 -14.41 -35.10
C ASN A 717 -28.62 -14.29 -36.34
N ASN A 718 -28.64 -15.36 -37.12
CA ASN A 718 -28.00 -15.49 -38.42
C ASN A 718 -28.34 -14.35 -39.39
N GLY A 719 -27.31 -13.90 -40.09
CA GLY A 719 -27.36 -13.59 -41.53
C GLY A 719 -28.22 -12.40 -41.97
N ARG A 720 -27.58 -11.23 -42.08
CA ARG A 720 -27.61 -10.35 -43.27
C ARG A 720 -26.76 -9.09 -43.03
N ASN A 721 -25.94 -8.73 -44.03
CA ASN A 721 -25.24 -7.44 -44.11
C ASN A 721 -26.25 -6.29 -44.11
N LEU A 722 -25.86 -5.11 -43.58
CA LEU A 722 -26.11 -3.77 -44.15
C LEU A 722 -25.50 -2.65 -43.23
N ASP A 723 -24.53 -1.95 -43.82
CA ASP A 723 -24.06 -0.55 -43.77
C ASP A 723 -24.07 0.35 -42.52
N GLU A 724 -22.96 1.07 -42.42
CA GLU A 724 -22.54 2.05 -41.42
C GLU A 724 -23.33 3.37 -41.50
N HIS A 725 -23.70 3.92 -40.33
CA HIS A 725 -24.06 5.34 -40.21
C HIS A 725 -23.21 6.02 -39.13
N GLU A 726 -22.45 7.01 -39.62
CA GLU A 726 -21.55 7.93 -38.94
C GLU A 726 -22.35 8.97 -38.13
N TYR A 727 -22.01 9.18 -36.86
CA TYR A 727 -22.49 10.35 -36.10
C TYR A 727 -21.32 11.32 -35.92
N SER A 728 -21.40 12.48 -36.58
CA SER A 728 -20.48 13.60 -36.41
C SER A 728 -20.93 14.46 -35.22
N TYR A 729 -19.98 14.81 -34.34
CA TYR A 729 -20.18 15.79 -33.29
C TYR A 729 -19.79 17.18 -33.81
N THR A 730 -20.77 18.01 -34.13
CA THR A 730 -20.63 19.47 -34.19
C THR A 730 -21.72 20.09 -33.33
N GLY A 731 -21.32 20.77 -32.25
CA GLY A 731 -22.26 21.30 -31.27
C GLY A 731 -21.66 22.29 -30.30
N VAL A 732 -20.85 23.22 -30.79
CA VAL A 732 -20.55 24.46 -30.06
C VAL A 732 -21.85 25.26 -29.95
N ARG A 733 -22.39 25.41 -28.74
CA ARG A 733 -23.35 26.48 -28.44
C ARG A 733 -22.74 27.44 -27.45
N LYS A 734 -22.30 28.58 -28.01
CA LYS A 734 -22.20 29.86 -27.32
C LYS A 734 -23.53 30.14 -26.59
N LYS A 735 -23.46 30.47 -25.31
CA LYS A 735 -24.16 31.61 -24.73
C LYS A 735 -23.29 32.20 -23.64
#